data_AF-E9B301-F1
#
_entry.id   AF-E9B301-F1
#
_cell.length_a   1.000
_cell.length_b   1.000
_cell.length_c   1.000
_cell.angle_alpha   90.00
_cell.angle_beta   90.00
_cell.angle_gamma   90.00
#
_symmetry.space_group_name_H-M   'P 1'
#
loop_
_entity.id
_entity.type
_entity.pdbx_description
1 polymer ?
#
loop_
_entity_poly.entity_id
_entity_poly.type
_entity_poly.pdbx_seq_one_letter_code
_entity_poly.pdbx_strand_id
1 'polypeptide(L)'
;MDFGYDEYGNRTSASNGDGRRGEEGRTEWRSVQESRGSSTSRSRGAEEDAHGRPLDSSDSESHSDFSDDVELVIGEEGTQALHEPLVDQSELQPYGRRAVGWSNEAQFLLENRYAGREGTAPSSQLLLDGDRRRQRPHDASASQSYLDVLSTLPDRMRNAVVAGSLHHGKTSLVELLLHERSYHKRQDEVDREMTLKSHVLTTITGGAVLQPTSRQITVIDTPGHPDLIGETASGMRLADAVLFCVDAAESLSDHSERLLRHAIVNEQLPIVLVITKVDRLMIDIKLPPLDAYRKLRMVVDAVNNVIASCGTTYDAFLVSPERGTVCFSSVKLGLCFSLETFAMKYAAAYPSINAAALATKLWGQMTYEKKEFKKIVNFRQRPSFVQFVLEPLYKIVAHSVTGEAAQTLSPDLAKLPRSPLSALQEAMRYFCGAPTSETLDAILSVLPAPPVRSQWLSEKYGASALCSMMRDAAAATAEGKEDGAATAGADDLVIAVASLQRVFDAKDTLAAVVRVTHGTLRVNSSSKSKGAWVSSSCNGGQSRPRLIAFDEFSSDADPYYEVEVQGLYLRTVEDGFVPVQRATAGQTVYATGLPARSGSHIVLVGGAAAAAVLAEDEGAPSPPEACGITSEWVVPIKVRSLGFPQPLLHVSMEVRDPAKAGSVQDGLGVLLRTSPGLDVHKEETGEYTISGFGELQLDTALHELRHGLCPSVPVGISQPFVTFAETVQDAEGLLAMTGTRNNSLGFVSGALPRAFTQAIEYEQLRLFSTELNEDRQPRKLWTVLRRDYGFDALDAQHVLAAGPDGTKGPNILIDDTLEEEAHHPLKVAHQRAIASAFRSTMAAGPLVGEMVRGVAAKLIFADIDASTRDAVVLSNARTALRHSLFGARPRLMEPVMAVEILCAPECVLQLGDILQQRRGAMLGEEPIAATTLIRARALVPAMDSFGLETQIRMLTHGQAFPLFRFHQWDVVPGDPFDANIHVGPLEPARGHQLARDFVLKTRFRKGLPQNMLTDL
;
A
#
# COMPACT_ATOMS: atom_id res chain seq x y z
N MET A 1 29.67 -1.17 -11.27
CA MET A 1 31.02 -0.72 -11.65
C MET A 1 31.51 0.15 -10.53
N ASP A 2 32.65 -0.18 -9.93
CA ASP A 2 33.14 0.58 -8.78
C ASP A 2 33.92 1.82 -9.26
N PHE A 3 33.47 2.98 -8.80
CA PHE A 3 34.15 4.24 -9.06
C PHE A 3 35.13 4.50 -7.92
N GLY A 4 36.40 4.14 -8.12
CA GLY A 4 37.43 4.19 -7.09
C GLY A 4 37.67 5.58 -6.49
N TYR A 5 37.16 5.77 -5.28
CA TYR A 5 37.44 6.88 -4.37
C TYR A 5 37.85 6.31 -3.00
N ASP A 6 38.75 7.00 -2.30
CA ASP A 6 39.06 6.70 -0.89
C ASP A 6 38.04 7.33 0.07
N GLU A 7 38.17 7.03 1.37
CA GLU A 7 37.33 7.57 2.45
C GLU A 7 37.41 9.11 2.59
N TYR A 8 38.37 9.75 1.91
CA TYR A 8 38.55 11.19 1.87
C TYR A 8 38.10 11.82 0.53
N GLY A 9 37.49 11.03 -0.36
CA GLY A 9 36.95 11.47 -1.65
C GLY A 9 38.00 11.70 -2.73
N ASN A 10 39.25 11.24 -2.56
CA ASN A 10 40.27 11.32 -3.60
C ASN A 10 40.04 10.21 -4.63
N ARG A 11 40.03 10.58 -5.91
CA ARG A 11 39.93 9.62 -7.02
C ARG A 11 41.22 8.82 -7.14
N THR A 12 41.16 7.49 -7.02
CA THR A 12 42.33 6.64 -7.25
C THR A 12 42.76 6.72 -8.72
N SER A 13 43.90 7.34 -9.00
CA SER A 13 44.42 7.52 -10.37
C SER A 13 45.00 6.22 -10.92
N ALA A 14 44.24 5.51 -11.76
CA ALA A 14 44.73 4.32 -12.44
C ALA A 14 45.91 4.66 -13.36
N SER A 15 47.10 4.13 -13.04
CA SER A 15 48.29 4.21 -13.87
C SER A 15 48.27 3.10 -14.93
N ASN A 16 48.13 3.48 -16.20
CA ASN A 16 48.36 2.53 -17.30
C ASN A 16 49.85 2.10 -17.29
N GLY A 17 50.10 0.81 -17.07
CA GLY A 17 51.43 0.20 -17.07
C GLY A 17 51.43 -1.09 -17.88
N ASP A 18 52.27 -1.14 -18.90
CA ASP A 18 52.33 -2.20 -19.91
C ASP A 18 52.75 -3.58 -19.35
N GLY A 19 52.28 -4.66 -19.98
CA GLY A 19 52.37 -6.02 -19.43
C GLY A 19 53.64 -6.77 -19.82
N ARG A 20 54.23 -7.54 -18.88
CA ARG A 20 55.27 -8.56 -19.15
C ARG A 20 55.15 -9.76 -18.22
N ARG A 21 55.58 -10.93 -18.72
CA ARG A 21 55.67 -12.20 -17.97
C ARG A 21 56.90 -12.21 -17.04
N GLY A 22 56.78 -12.93 -15.93
CA GLY A 22 57.89 -13.33 -15.05
C GLY A 22 57.39 -14.38 -14.06
N GLU A 23 58.21 -15.40 -13.79
CA GLU A 23 57.94 -16.47 -12.82
C GLU A 23 58.73 -16.23 -11.51
N GLU A 24 58.52 -17.12 -10.54
CA GLU A 24 59.21 -17.18 -9.23
C GLU A 24 58.82 -16.06 -8.22
N GLY A 25 58.82 -16.30 -6.89
CA GLY A 25 59.34 -17.46 -6.16
C GLY A 25 58.58 -17.81 -4.87
N ARG A 26 59.27 -18.51 -3.97
CA ARG A 26 58.74 -19.28 -2.83
C ARG A 26 59.00 -18.58 -1.48
N THR A 27 58.64 -19.22 -0.36
CA THR A 27 59.14 -19.00 1.02
C THR A 27 58.76 -17.69 1.75
N GLU A 28 58.75 -17.57 3.09
CA GLU A 28 58.35 -18.50 4.19
C GLU A 28 58.43 -17.76 5.56
N TRP A 29 57.49 -17.99 6.50
CA TRP A 29 57.50 -17.48 7.89
C TRP A 29 57.59 -15.92 8.03
N ARG A 30 57.59 -15.26 9.21
CA ARG A 30 57.70 -15.70 10.62
C ARG A 30 57.05 -14.70 11.58
N SER A 31 56.60 -15.16 12.74
CA SER A 31 56.19 -14.31 13.88
C SER A 31 57.40 -13.85 14.73
N VAL A 32 57.29 -12.67 15.34
CA VAL A 32 58.20 -12.18 16.40
C VAL A 32 57.40 -11.39 17.45
N GLN A 33 57.59 -11.70 18.73
CA GLN A 33 57.21 -10.87 19.88
C GLN A 33 58.46 -10.16 20.41
N GLU A 34 58.32 -9.00 21.06
CA GLU A 34 59.05 -8.55 22.28
C GLU A 34 58.67 -7.08 22.61
N SER A 35 58.77 -6.55 23.85
CA SER A 35 59.11 -7.15 25.15
C SER A 35 58.71 -6.28 26.37
N ARG A 36 58.63 -6.93 27.56
CA ARG A 36 58.93 -6.44 28.95
C ARG A 36 58.07 -5.28 29.55
N GLY A 37 57.82 -5.26 30.87
CA GLY A 37 58.09 -6.30 31.89
C GLY A 37 58.02 -5.79 33.36
N SER A 38 58.21 -6.72 34.31
CA SER A 38 58.44 -6.53 35.78
C SER A 38 57.34 -5.90 36.67
N SER A 39 57.31 -6.10 38.01
CA SER A 39 57.20 -7.34 38.83
C SER A 39 57.46 -7.06 40.35
N THR A 40 56.46 -7.19 41.23
CA THR A 40 56.54 -7.38 42.72
C THR A 40 55.11 -7.62 43.24
N SER A 41 54.70 -8.71 43.92
CA SER A 41 55.05 -9.24 45.27
C SER A 41 54.56 -8.35 46.45
N ARG A 42 53.94 -8.83 47.55
CA ARG A 42 53.81 -10.22 48.09
C ARG A 42 52.84 -10.31 49.32
N SER A 43 51.96 -11.34 49.40
CA SER A 43 51.44 -12.00 50.65
C SER A 43 50.60 -11.17 51.69
N ARG A 44 49.86 -11.69 52.72
CA ARG A 44 49.61 -13.04 53.32
C ARG A 44 48.39 -13.02 54.32
N GLY A 45 47.79 -14.18 54.67
CA GLY A 45 46.80 -14.38 55.79
C GLY A 45 45.32 -14.27 55.37
N ALA A 46 44.32 -15.05 55.84
CA ALA A 46 44.13 -15.96 57.00
C ALA A 46 44.07 -15.25 58.39
N GLU A 47 43.18 -15.57 59.36
CA GLU A 47 42.24 -16.71 59.52
C GLU A 47 41.08 -16.38 60.52
N GLU A 48 39.97 -17.15 60.48
CA GLU A 48 38.94 -17.51 61.49
C GLU A 48 38.32 -16.59 62.60
N ASP A 49 37.01 -16.83 62.82
CA ASP A 49 36.22 -16.96 64.08
C ASP A 49 35.71 -15.83 65.02
N ALA A 50 34.36 -15.72 65.04
CA ALA A 50 33.43 -16.03 66.16
C ALA A 50 32.96 -14.99 67.22
N HIS A 51 31.62 -14.98 67.40
CA HIS A 51 30.77 -14.65 68.57
C HIS A 51 30.93 -13.33 69.37
N GLY A 52 29.81 -12.60 69.60
CA GLY A 52 29.72 -11.54 70.63
C GLY A 52 28.52 -10.57 70.55
N ARG A 53 27.37 -10.94 71.11
CA ARG A 53 26.15 -10.10 71.34
C ARG A 53 26.19 -9.43 72.74
N PRO A 54 25.25 -8.54 73.18
CA PRO A 54 24.17 -7.79 72.50
C PRO A 54 23.97 -6.32 72.99
N LEU A 55 22.79 -5.72 72.68
CA LEU A 55 22.11 -4.54 73.30
C LEU A 55 22.63 -3.13 72.91
N ASP A 56 21.79 -2.07 72.82
CA ASP A 56 20.35 -1.94 73.14
C ASP A 56 19.61 -0.93 72.22
N SER A 57 18.27 -0.86 72.34
CA SER A 57 17.26 0.17 71.92
C SER A 57 17.60 1.28 70.90
N SER A 58 16.72 1.81 70.04
CA SER A 58 15.47 1.43 69.32
C SER A 58 14.89 2.75 68.72
N ASP A 59 13.78 2.67 67.97
CA ASP A 59 12.95 3.79 67.48
C ASP A 59 13.60 4.66 66.35
N SER A 60 12.99 4.89 65.18
CA SER A 60 11.67 4.48 64.65
C SER A 60 11.68 4.31 63.11
N GLU A 61 11.21 3.15 62.63
CA GLU A 61 10.05 2.89 61.73
C GLU A 61 9.77 3.82 60.51
N SER A 62 9.25 3.36 59.36
CA SER A 62 8.88 2.01 58.81
C SER A 62 8.77 2.14 57.26
N HIS A 63 9.00 1.16 56.36
CA HIS A 63 8.59 -0.27 56.22
C HIS A 63 7.10 -0.48 55.85
N SER A 64 6.69 -1.40 54.95
CA SER A 64 7.44 -2.45 54.20
C SER A 64 6.63 -3.09 53.03
N ASP A 65 7.31 -3.64 52.02
CA ASP A 65 6.82 -4.79 51.23
C ASP A 65 7.01 -6.11 52.02
N PHE A 66 6.22 -7.17 51.77
CA PHE A 66 6.62 -8.59 51.99
C PHE A 66 5.66 -9.60 51.32
N SER A 67 6.04 -10.88 51.30
CA SER A 67 5.54 -11.96 50.43
C SER A 67 5.23 -13.29 51.16
N ASP A 68 4.21 -14.00 50.65
CA ASP A 68 4.06 -15.48 50.47
C ASP A 68 4.10 -16.51 51.64
N ASP A 69 3.67 -17.73 51.27
CA ASP A 69 3.72 -19.07 51.90
C ASP A 69 2.84 -19.47 53.11
N VAL A 70 1.87 -20.39 52.86
CA VAL A 70 1.26 -21.35 53.82
C VAL A 70 0.80 -22.64 53.08
N GLU A 71 1.08 -23.84 53.62
CA GLU A 71 0.66 -25.17 53.09
C GLU A 71 -0.64 -25.75 53.71
N LEU A 72 -1.14 -26.88 53.18
CA LEU A 72 -2.42 -27.53 53.52
C LEU A 72 -2.31 -28.97 54.07
N VAL A 73 -2.90 -29.23 55.26
CA VAL A 73 -3.09 -30.55 55.91
C VAL A 73 -4.27 -30.45 56.90
N ILE A 74 -5.24 -31.37 57.10
CA ILE A 74 -5.88 -32.50 56.37
C ILE A 74 -7.27 -32.71 57.05
N GLY A 75 -8.28 -33.32 56.40
CA GLY A 75 -9.51 -33.76 57.10
C GLY A 75 -10.62 -34.37 56.23
N GLU A 76 -10.93 -35.66 56.46
CA GLU A 76 -12.07 -36.41 55.91
C GLU A 76 -13.30 -36.24 56.86
N GLU A 77 -14.55 -36.70 56.62
CA GLU A 77 -15.16 -37.61 55.64
C GLU A 77 -16.68 -37.29 55.54
N GLY A 78 -17.41 -37.66 54.47
CA GLY A 78 -18.89 -37.59 54.49
C GLY A 78 -19.62 -37.59 53.13
N THR A 79 -20.37 -38.66 52.84
CA THR A 79 -21.19 -38.81 51.63
C THR A 79 -22.69 -38.57 51.86
N GLN A 80 -23.40 -37.88 50.97
CA GLN A 80 -24.78 -38.23 50.57
C GLN A 80 -25.25 -37.54 49.27
N ALA A 81 -26.49 -37.83 48.84
CA ALA A 81 -26.89 -37.85 47.42
C ALA A 81 -27.72 -36.65 46.93
N LEU A 82 -27.92 -36.58 45.60
CA LEU A 82 -28.87 -35.67 44.95
C LEU A 82 -30.32 -36.02 45.32
N HIS A 83 -31.10 -35.05 45.80
CA HIS A 83 -32.47 -34.70 45.40
C HIS A 83 -33.16 -33.85 46.47
N GLU A 84 -33.31 -32.52 46.25
CA GLU A 84 -34.51 -31.70 46.60
C GLU A 84 -34.27 -30.20 46.29
N PRO A 85 -35.32 -29.40 45.99
CA PRO A 85 -35.18 -27.96 45.72
C PRO A 85 -35.41 -27.11 46.98
N LEU A 86 -34.47 -26.22 47.29
CA LEU A 86 -34.55 -25.27 48.42
C LEU A 86 -35.41 -24.03 48.10
N VAL A 87 -36.73 -24.21 47.96
CA VAL A 87 -37.73 -23.11 47.94
C VAL A 87 -38.99 -23.52 48.68
N ASP A 88 -39.40 -22.73 49.68
CA ASP A 88 -40.63 -22.94 50.45
C ASP A 88 -41.89 -22.60 49.62
N GLN A 89 -42.93 -23.45 49.64
CA GLN A 89 -44.09 -23.33 48.74
C GLN A 89 -45.26 -22.50 49.31
N SER A 90 -45.02 -21.72 50.38
CA SER A 90 -46.07 -21.13 51.21
C SER A 90 -46.69 -19.81 50.69
N GLU A 91 -46.16 -19.19 49.64
CA GLU A 91 -46.64 -17.89 49.10
C GLU A 91 -47.42 -17.96 47.76
N LEU A 92 -48.01 -19.10 47.41
CA LEU A 92 -48.87 -19.24 46.24
C LEU A 92 -50.36 -18.93 46.52
N GLN A 93 -50.79 -17.68 46.34
CA GLN A 93 -52.22 -17.33 46.24
C GLN A 93 -52.70 -17.22 44.78
N PRO A 94 -53.69 -18.02 44.32
CA PRO A 94 -54.14 -18.04 42.93
C PRO A 94 -55.31 -17.07 42.66
N TYR A 95 -55.03 -15.82 42.29
CA TYR A 95 -56.09 -14.91 41.81
C TYR A 95 -56.38 -15.09 40.31
N GLY A 96 -57.27 -16.03 40.01
CA GLY A 96 -57.70 -16.37 38.65
C GLY A 96 -58.63 -15.34 37.99
N ARG A 97 -58.65 -15.35 36.66
CA ARG A 97 -59.52 -14.52 35.78
C ARG A 97 -61.00 -14.57 36.19
N ARG A 98 -61.68 -13.41 36.19
CA ARG A 98 -63.13 -13.32 35.93
C ARG A 98 -63.48 -12.22 34.91
N ALA A 99 -63.71 -12.70 33.68
CA ALA A 99 -64.45 -12.12 32.55
C ALA A 99 -64.88 -10.63 32.58
N VAL A 100 -64.23 -9.83 31.74
CA VAL A 100 -64.88 -8.90 30.77
C VAL A 100 -64.22 -9.16 29.40
N GLY A 101 -64.91 -8.90 28.29
CA GLY A 101 -64.52 -9.40 26.96
C GLY A 101 -63.71 -8.43 26.08
N TRP A 102 -62.80 -9.04 25.29
CA TRP A 102 -62.17 -8.60 24.03
C TRP A 102 -61.36 -7.28 23.95
N SER A 103 -60.33 -7.33 23.10
CA SER A 103 -59.46 -6.23 22.64
C SER A 103 -58.88 -5.29 23.72
N ASN A 104 -57.75 -5.70 24.31
CA ASN A 104 -56.50 -4.93 24.37
C ASN A 104 -55.40 -5.74 25.07
N GLU A 105 -54.17 -5.72 24.55
CA GLU A 105 -53.02 -6.34 25.22
C GLU A 105 -52.43 -5.37 26.25
N ALA A 106 -52.53 -5.73 27.53
CA ALA A 106 -51.88 -4.97 28.60
C ALA A 106 -50.44 -5.46 28.80
N GLN A 107 -49.47 -4.72 28.26
CA GLN A 107 -48.05 -4.96 28.55
C GLN A 107 -47.73 -4.53 29.99
N PHE A 108 -47.27 -5.48 30.80
CA PHE A 108 -46.73 -5.20 32.13
C PHE A 108 -45.28 -4.72 32.01
N LEU A 109 -45.05 -3.42 32.20
CA LEU A 109 -43.72 -2.86 32.35
C LEU A 109 -43.16 -3.17 33.75
N LEU A 110 -42.25 -4.13 33.85
CA LEU A 110 -41.33 -4.20 35.00
C LEU A 110 -40.20 -3.19 34.82
N GLU A 111 -39.98 -2.34 35.82
CA GLU A 111 -38.82 -1.44 35.87
C GLU A 111 -37.51 -2.22 36.13
N ASN A 112 -36.81 -2.61 35.07
CA ASN A 112 -35.42 -3.03 35.21
C ASN A 112 -34.51 -1.81 35.39
N ARG A 113 -34.20 -1.48 36.64
CA ARG A 113 -33.20 -0.45 37.00
C ARG A 113 -31.78 -0.93 36.70
N TYR A 114 -31.33 -0.78 35.46
CA TYR A 114 -29.90 -0.80 35.15
C TYR A 114 -29.25 0.57 35.38
N ALA A 115 -27.97 0.57 35.75
CA ALA A 115 -27.29 1.75 36.26
C ALA A 115 -27.17 2.86 35.20
N GLY A 116 -27.54 4.09 35.58
CA GLY A 116 -27.71 5.18 34.64
C GLY A 116 -26.41 5.79 34.13
N ARG A 117 -26.15 5.65 32.82
CA ARG A 117 -25.50 6.71 32.04
C ARG A 117 -26.00 6.84 30.59
N GLU A 118 -27.28 6.60 30.37
CA GLU A 118 -27.98 7.04 29.15
C GLU A 118 -28.10 8.57 29.16
N GLY A 119 -27.00 9.24 28.83
CA GLY A 119 -27.08 10.58 28.27
C GLY A 119 -27.91 10.51 26.98
N THR A 120 -28.87 11.42 26.83
CA THR A 120 -29.72 11.52 25.63
C THR A 120 -28.89 11.29 24.38
N ALA A 121 -29.19 10.23 23.63
CA ALA A 121 -28.40 9.86 22.46
C ALA A 121 -28.25 11.09 21.56
N PRO A 122 -27.02 11.58 21.31
CA PRO A 122 -26.84 12.72 20.43
C PRO A 122 -27.41 12.31 19.09
N SER A 123 -28.39 13.08 18.59
CA SER A 123 -28.87 12.90 17.22
C SER A 123 -27.65 13.01 16.32
N SER A 124 -27.26 11.90 15.70
CA SER A 124 -26.01 11.78 14.95
C SER A 124 -26.11 12.69 13.73
N GLN A 125 -25.66 13.93 13.89
CA GLN A 125 -25.78 14.97 12.89
C GLN A 125 -25.05 14.50 11.64
N LEU A 126 -25.82 14.35 10.56
CA LEU A 126 -25.32 13.92 9.26
C LEU A 126 -24.24 14.89 8.80
N LEU A 127 -23.13 14.35 8.29
CA LEU A 127 -21.91 15.12 8.07
C LEU A 127 -22.07 16.16 6.94
N LEU A 128 -23.06 16.01 6.04
CA LEU A 128 -23.45 17.08 5.11
C LEU A 128 -24.14 18.30 5.76
N ASP A 129 -24.68 18.20 6.98
CA ASP A 129 -25.29 19.36 7.67
C ASP A 129 -24.22 20.28 8.30
N GLY A 130 -22.95 19.84 8.32
CA GLY A 130 -21.78 20.69 8.62
C GLY A 130 -21.50 21.70 7.50
N ASP A 131 -21.34 21.23 6.26
CA ASP A 131 -21.06 22.07 5.09
C ASP A 131 -22.19 23.07 4.79
N ARG A 132 -23.43 22.78 5.20
CA ARG A 132 -24.56 23.73 5.09
C ARG A 132 -24.47 24.97 5.99
N ARG A 133 -23.50 25.05 6.91
CA ARG A 133 -23.41 26.13 7.91
C ARG A 133 -22.30 27.17 7.68
N ARG A 134 -22.15 27.66 6.43
CA ARG A 134 -21.71 29.03 6.16
C ARG A 134 -22.34 29.61 4.88
N GLN A 135 -23.04 30.73 5.07
CA GLN A 135 -23.43 31.79 4.13
C GLN A 135 -23.40 31.48 2.61
N ARG A 136 -24.57 31.59 1.93
CA ARG A 136 -24.62 31.71 0.47
C ARG A 136 -23.79 32.92 -0.01
N PRO A 137 -22.76 32.76 -0.85
CA PRO A 137 -22.26 33.83 -1.71
C PRO A 137 -23.26 34.05 -2.85
N HIS A 138 -23.35 35.27 -3.37
CA HIS A 138 -24.17 35.53 -4.57
C HIS A 138 -23.44 35.13 -5.88
N ASP A 139 -22.19 34.69 -5.78
CA ASP A 139 -21.26 34.49 -6.90
C ASP A 139 -21.10 33.01 -7.34
N ALA A 140 -21.61 32.04 -6.57
CA ALA A 140 -21.36 30.61 -6.79
C ALA A 140 -21.81 30.09 -8.17
N SER A 141 -22.83 30.71 -8.78
CA SER A 141 -23.30 30.38 -10.14
C SER A 141 -22.31 30.79 -11.24
N ALA A 142 -21.51 31.83 -11.03
CA ALA A 142 -20.42 32.20 -11.94
C ALA A 142 -19.29 31.15 -11.87
N SER A 143 -18.90 30.74 -10.66
CA SER A 143 -17.89 29.68 -10.47
C SER A 143 -18.32 28.33 -11.06
N GLN A 144 -19.59 27.94 -10.89
CA GLN A 144 -20.13 26.71 -11.47
C GLN A 144 -20.21 26.76 -13.01
N SER A 145 -20.68 27.85 -13.60
CA SER A 145 -20.67 27.98 -15.07
C SER A 145 -19.25 28.02 -15.66
N TYR A 146 -18.25 28.46 -14.89
CA TYR A 146 -16.84 28.38 -15.27
C TYR A 146 -16.26 26.96 -15.13
N LEU A 147 -16.65 26.17 -14.11
CA LEU A 147 -16.34 24.74 -14.01
C LEU A 147 -16.89 23.95 -15.21
N ASP A 148 -18.14 24.20 -15.60
CA ASP A 148 -18.80 23.53 -16.74
C ASP A 148 -18.16 23.85 -18.09
N VAL A 149 -17.42 24.97 -18.20
CA VAL A 149 -16.62 25.37 -19.37
C VAL A 149 -15.18 24.87 -19.29
N LEU A 150 -14.58 24.78 -18.09
CA LEU A 150 -13.24 24.20 -17.94
C LEU A 150 -13.24 22.68 -18.14
N SER A 151 -14.29 21.97 -17.71
CA SER A 151 -14.41 20.52 -17.86
C SER A 151 -14.48 20.07 -19.33
N THR A 152 -14.96 20.90 -20.26
CA THR A 152 -14.93 20.57 -21.71
C THR A 152 -13.53 20.73 -22.35
N LEU A 153 -12.53 21.22 -21.61
CA LEU A 153 -11.19 21.52 -22.10
C LEU A 153 -10.13 20.64 -21.39
N PRO A 154 -9.85 19.40 -21.88
CA PRO A 154 -8.91 18.50 -21.22
C PRO A 154 -7.50 19.08 -21.06
N ASP A 155 -7.05 19.94 -21.98
CA ASP A 155 -5.76 20.65 -21.87
C ASP A 155 -5.66 21.58 -20.66
N ARG A 156 -6.80 21.96 -20.05
CA ARG A 156 -6.90 22.77 -18.83
C ARG A 156 -7.17 21.96 -17.56
N MET A 157 -7.33 20.64 -17.67
CA MET A 157 -7.43 19.75 -16.52
C MET A 157 -6.03 19.22 -16.14
N ARG A 158 -5.76 19.02 -14.84
CA ARG A 158 -4.55 18.37 -14.32
C ARG A 158 -4.91 17.52 -13.11
N ASN A 159 -4.45 16.27 -13.05
CA ASN A 159 -4.80 15.36 -11.96
C ASN A 159 -3.52 14.76 -11.38
N ALA A 160 -3.20 15.08 -10.13
CA ALA A 160 -1.93 14.73 -9.50
C ALA A 160 -2.14 14.08 -8.13
N VAL A 161 -1.37 13.03 -7.85
CA VAL A 161 -1.35 12.36 -6.54
C VAL A 161 -0.15 12.80 -5.73
N VAL A 162 -0.34 13.12 -4.46
CA VAL A 162 0.74 13.50 -3.53
C VAL A 162 1.14 12.28 -2.73
N ALA A 163 2.37 11.78 -2.92
CA ALA A 163 2.86 10.52 -2.35
C ALA A 163 4.25 10.67 -1.72
N GLY A 164 4.67 9.67 -0.92
CA GLY A 164 5.91 9.71 -0.11
C GLY A 164 5.67 9.29 1.35
N SER A 165 6.74 9.16 2.14
CA SER A 165 6.69 8.62 3.51
C SER A 165 5.73 9.35 4.48
N LEU A 166 5.51 8.73 5.64
CA LEU A 166 4.84 9.33 6.78
C LEU A 166 5.51 10.66 7.17
N HIS A 167 4.71 11.64 7.59
CA HIS A 167 5.11 13.00 7.97
C HIS A 167 6.03 13.79 7.00
N HIS A 168 6.27 13.34 5.75
CA HIS A 168 7.00 14.08 4.70
C HIS A 168 6.29 15.37 4.20
N GLY A 169 5.26 15.86 4.89
CA GLY A 169 4.58 17.12 4.57
C GLY A 169 3.60 17.09 3.39
N LYS A 170 3.13 15.89 2.97
CA LYS A 170 2.18 15.71 1.86
C LYS A 170 0.93 16.56 2.00
N THR A 171 0.17 16.33 3.06
CA THR A 171 -1.08 17.06 3.35
C THR A 171 -0.84 18.56 3.51
N SER A 172 0.30 18.95 4.08
CA SER A 172 0.68 20.36 4.22
C SER A 172 0.98 21.02 2.86
N LEU A 173 1.54 20.29 1.89
CA LEU A 173 1.69 20.76 0.50
C LEU A 173 0.31 20.88 -0.19
N VAL A 174 -0.62 19.98 0.10
CA VAL A 174 -2.01 20.06 -0.37
C VAL A 174 -2.70 21.30 0.22
N GLU A 175 -2.54 21.58 1.51
CA GLU A 175 -3.05 22.79 2.16
C GLU A 175 -2.40 24.07 1.58
N LEU A 176 -1.11 24.04 1.23
CA LEU A 176 -0.42 25.15 0.53
C LEU A 176 -0.98 25.40 -0.88
N LEU A 177 -1.30 24.34 -1.64
CA LEU A 177 -1.97 24.39 -2.95
C LEU A 177 -3.42 24.91 -2.85
N LEU A 178 -4.07 24.75 -1.69
CA LEU A 178 -5.46 25.12 -1.43
C LEU A 178 -5.58 26.45 -0.66
N HIS A 179 -4.71 27.41 -0.98
CA HIS A 179 -4.68 28.76 -0.39
C HIS A 179 -4.52 28.78 1.14
N GLU A 180 -3.65 27.91 1.66
CA GLU A 180 -3.36 27.72 3.10
C GLU A 180 -4.59 27.27 3.93
N ARG A 181 -5.57 26.63 3.29
CA ARG A 181 -6.80 26.16 3.96
C ARG A 181 -6.75 24.65 4.20
N SER A 182 -6.93 24.25 5.45
CA SER A 182 -7.26 22.87 5.80
C SER A 182 -8.67 22.51 5.32
N TYR A 183 -8.78 21.37 4.66
CA TYR A 183 -10.04 20.74 4.27
C TYR A 183 -10.54 19.78 5.35
N HIS A 184 -11.82 19.38 5.29
CA HIS A 184 -12.41 18.45 6.25
C HIS A 184 -11.82 17.03 6.13
N LYS A 185 -11.19 16.56 7.22
CA LYS A 185 -10.66 15.21 7.44
C LYS A 185 -11.55 14.47 8.45
N ARG A 186 -11.46 13.14 8.54
CA ARG A 186 -12.22 12.38 9.55
C ARG A 186 -11.74 12.72 10.97
N GLN A 187 -12.55 12.45 11.99
CA GLN A 187 -12.14 12.72 13.38
C GLN A 187 -10.98 11.81 13.83
N ASP A 188 -10.96 10.54 13.44
CA ASP A 188 -9.87 9.59 13.69
C ASP A 188 -8.55 9.98 13.01
N GLU A 189 -8.60 10.66 11.86
CA GLU A 189 -7.42 11.24 11.18
C GLU A 189 -6.88 12.48 11.89
N VAL A 190 -7.77 13.29 12.48
CA VAL A 190 -7.40 14.47 13.29
C VAL A 190 -6.82 14.03 14.63
N ASP A 191 -7.47 13.10 15.33
CA ASP A 191 -7.05 12.62 16.66
C ASP A 191 -5.72 11.84 16.62
N ARG A 192 -5.38 11.24 15.47
CA ARG A 192 -4.09 10.54 15.23
C ARG A 192 -3.03 11.41 14.52
N GLU A 193 -3.36 12.66 14.20
CA GLU A 193 -2.51 13.59 13.42
C GLU A 193 -1.98 13.02 12.08
N MET A 194 -2.72 12.12 11.43
CA MET A 194 -2.31 11.45 10.20
C MET A 194 -3.46 11.13 9.24
N THR A 195 -3.21 11.32 7.93
CA THR A 195 -4.10 10.87 6.86
C THR A 195 -4.19 9.34 6.86
N LEU A 196 -5.42 8.80 6.91
CA LEU A 196 -5.70 7.36 6.86
C LEU A 196 -6.33 6.95 5.53
N LYS A 197 -7.08 7.85 4.87
CA LYS A 197 -7.71 7.63 3.56
C LYS A 197 -7.20 8.60 2.49
N SER A 198 -7.23 8.19 1.23
CA SER A 198 -6.87 9.09 0.14
C SER A 198 -7.97 10.16 -0.08
N HIS A 199 -7.62 11.45 -0.06
CA HIS A 199 -8.57 12.56 -0.24
C HIS A 199 -8.46 13.18 -1.62
N VAL A 200 -9.53 13.09 -2.42
CA VAL A 200 -9.60 13.72 -3.75
C VAL A 200 -10.25 15.10 -3.64
N LEU A 201 -9.52 16.13 -4.03
CA LEU A 201 -9.92 17.54 -3.90
C LEU A 201 -9.74 18.24 -5.25
N THR A 202 -10.77 18.92 -5.73
CA THR A 202 -10.75 19.70 -6.97
C THR A 202 -10.80 21.19 -6.67
N THR A 203 -9.95 21.97 -7.34
CA THR A 203 -9.95 23.44 -7.29
C THR A 203 -9.80 24.04 -8.68
N ILE A 204 -10.32 25.25 -8.89
CA ILE A 204 -9.94 26.09 -10.03
C ILE A 204 -8.90 27.08 -9.53
N THR A 205 -7.74 27.13 -10.17
CA THR A 205 -6.72 28.11 -9.82
C THR A 205 -5.75 28.36 -10.97
N GLY A 206 -4.93 29.40 -10.84
CA GLY A 206 -3.91 29.80 -11.81
C GLY A 206 -2.59 30.12 -11.09
N GLY A 207 -1.49 30.02 -11.83
CA GLY A 207 -0.20 30.52 -11.36
C GLY A 207 -0.13 32.06 -11.37
N ALA A 208 0.97 32.62 -10.87
CA ALA A 208 1.13 34.07 -10.75
C ALA A 208 1.52 34.73 -12.09
N VAL A 209 2.51 34.16 -12.78
CA VAL A 209 3.19 34.81 -13.92
C VAL A 209 3.47 33.84 -15.08
N LEU A 210 3.86 32.59 -14.80
CA LEU A 210 4.16 31.60 -15.84
C LEU A 210 2.89 30.95 -16.42
N GLN A 211 1.92 30.64 -15.55
CA GLN A 211 0.68 29.94 -15.87
C GLN A 211 -0.57 30.69 -15.35
N PRO A 212 -0.75 31.99 -15.70
CA PRO A 212 -1.88 32.81 -15.20
C PRO A 212 -3.25 32.38 -15.76
N THR A 213 -3.28 31.43 -16.69
CA THR A 213 -4.51 30.82 -17.21
C THR A 213 -5.10 29.82 -16.22
N SER A 214 -6.29 30.12 -15.71
CA SER A 214 -7.03 29.26 -14.79
C SER A 214 -7.22 27.85 -15.35
N ARG A 215 -6.94 26.85 -14.50
CA ARG A 215 -7.03 25.42 -14.76
C ARG A 215 -7.83 24.74 -13.67
N GLN A 216 -8.44 23.60 -14.00
CA GLN A 216 -9.03 22.69 -13.05
C GLN A 216 -7.93 21.72 -12.58
N ILE A 217 -7.63 21.72 -11.28
CA ILE A 217 -6.62 20.85 -10.68
C ILE A 217 -7.32 19.91 -9.71
N THR A 218 -7.22 18.62 -9.96
CA THR A 218 -7.57 17.56 -9.00
C THR A 218 -6.28 17.13 -8.29
N VAL A 219 -6.26 17.24 -6.97
CA VAL A 219 -5.17 16.78 -6.11
C VAL A 219 -5.67 15.62 -5.27
N ILE A 220 -4.88 14.55 -5.18
CA ILE A 220 -5.16 13.39 -4.32
C ILE A 220 -4.11 13.37 -3.21
N ASP A 221 -4.48 13.75 -1.97
CA ASP A 221 -3.62 13.47 -0.80
C ASP A 221 -3.71 11.98 -0.48
N THR A 222 -2.59 11.31 -0.18
CA THR A 222 -2.58 9.89 0.18
C THR A 222 -1.97 9.68 1.57
N PRO A 223 -2.30 8.58 2.27
CA PRO A 223 -1.60 8.20 3.49
C PRO A 223 -0.10 7.97 3.24
N GLY A 224 0.70 8.08 4.31
CA GLY A 224 2.16 7.85 4.29
C GLY A 224 2.64 6.60 5.03
N HIS A 225 1.72 5.85 5.62
CA HIS A 225 2.06 4.68 6.42
C HIS A 225 2.20 3.44 5.51
N PRO A 226 3.19 2.55 5.72
CA PRO A 226 3.34 1.32 4.94
C PRO A 226 2.06 0.48 4.86
N ASP A 227 1.37 0.29 5.98
CA ASP A 227 0.12 -0.46 6.11
C ASP A 227 -1.03 0.08 5.25
N LEU A 228 -0.91 1.32 4.76
CA LEU A 228 -1.95 2.01 3.98
C LEU A 228 -1.56 2.16 2.49
N ILE A 229 -0.57 1.37 2.03
CA ILE A 229 -0.10 1.40 0.64
C ILE A 229 -1.20 1.15 -0.40
N GLY A 230 -2.27 0.41 -0.05
CA GLY A 230 -3.42 0.19 -0.93
C GLY A 230 -4.15 1.48 -1.32
N GLU A 231 -4.38 2.38 -0.37
CA GLU A 231 -5.01 3.70 -0.60
C GLU A 231 -4.15 4.57 -1.54
N THR A 232 -2.82 4.52 -1.35
CA THR A 232 -1.85 5.25 -2.17
C THR A 232 -1.79 4.68 -3.60
N ALA A 233 -1.81 3.35 -3.76
CA ALA A 233 -1.85 2.69 -5.07
C ALA A 233 -3.15 3.00 -5.83
N SER A 234 -4.31 2.97 -5.16
CA SER A 234 -5.58 3.43 -5.73
C SER A 234 -5.51 4.89 -6.18
N GLY A 235 -4.90 5.78 -5.38
CA GLY A 235 -4.67 7.18 -5.76
C GLY A 235 -3.78 7.32 -7.00
N MET A 236 -2.70 6.53 -7.10
CA MET A 236 -1.80 6.51 -8.27
C MET A 236 -2.49 6.01 -9.55
N ARG A 237 -3.36 5.00 -9.46
CA ARG A 237 -4.11 4.49 -10.62
C ARG A 237 -5.01 5.57 -11.27
N LEU A 238 -5.50 6.53 -10.48
CA LEU A 238 -6.44 7.59 -10.92
C LEU A 238 -5.76 8.90 -11.36
N ALA A 239 -4.45 9.07 -11.13
CA ALA A 239 -3.72 10.32 -11.41
C ALA A 239 -2.97 10.29 -12.75
N ASP A 240 -2.59 11.49 -13.24
CA ASP A 240 -1.78 11.71 -14.44
C ASP A 240 -0.27 11.84 -14.12
N ALA A 241 0.08 12.21 -12.88
CA ALA A 241 1.45 12.36 -12.38
C ALA A 241 1.54 12.26 -10.84
N VAL A 242 2.75 12.01 -10.31
CA VAL A 242 3.03 11.98 -8.85
C VAL A 242 3.80 13.22 -8.41
N LEU A 243 3.26 13.95 -7.43
CA LEU A 243 3.99 14.92 -6.61
C LEU A 243 4.65 14.17 -5.45
N PHE A 244 5.91 13.79 -5.62
CA PHE A 244 6.61 12.92 -4.69
C PHE A 244 7.33 13.71 -3.61
N CYS A 245 6.82 13.67 -2.38
CA CYS A 245 7.29 14.47 -1.25
C CYS A 245 8.44 13.79 -0.48
N VAL A 246 9.59 14.46 -0.40
CA VAL A 246 10.75 14.00 0.36
C VAL A 246 11.21 15.08 1.34
N ASP A 247 11.33 14.71 2.61
CA ASP A 247 11.83 15.61 3.66
C ASP A 247 13.30 15.98 3.41
N ALA A 248 13.60 17.28 3.40
CA ALA A 248 14.96 17.78 3.16
C ALA A 248 16.00 17.27 4.19
N ALA A 249 15.59 16.97 5.43
CA ALA A 249 16.45 16.46 6.49
C ALA A 249 16.49 14.92 6.53
N GLU A 250 15.34 14.25 6.55
CA GLU A 250 15.24 12.78 6.67
C GLU A 250 15.56 12.02 5.36
N SER A 251 15.47 12.70 4.21
CA SER A 251 15.75 12.14 2.89
C SER A 251 14.81 10.97 2.52
N LEU A 252 15.23 10.12 1.57
CA LEU A 252 14.45 8.99 1.10
C LEU A 252 14.44 7.85 2.15
N SER A 253 13.26 7.30 2.44
CA SER A 253 13.05 6.13 3.31
C SER A 253 12.92 4.84 2.50
N ASP A 254 13.11 3.67 3.11
CA ASP A 254 12.98 2.37 2.48
C ASP A 254 11.53 2.11 1.99
N HIS A 255 10.54 2.70 2.66
CA HIS A 255 9.16 2.75 2.19
C HIS A 255 9.00 3.71 0.98
N SER A 256 9.62 4.88 1.01
CA SER A 256 9.61 5.82 -0.12
C SER A 256 10.22 5.22 -1.38
N GLU A 257 11.31 4.44 -1.26
CA GLU A 257 11.85 3.73 -2.43
C GLU A 257 10.82 2.77 -3.06
N ARG A 258 10.09 2.01 -2.24
CA ARG A 258 9.05 1.09 -2.72
C ARG A 258 7.90 1.83 -3.40
N LEU A 259 7.44 2.95 -2.82
CA LEU A 259 6.42 3.80 -3.46
C LEU A 259 6.90 4.35 -4.82
N LEU A 260 8.16 4.78 -4.92
CA LEU A 260 8.74 5.29 -6.15
C LEU A 260 8.89 4.20 -7.22
N ARG A 261 9.38 3.00 -6.84
CA ARG A 261 9.43 1.84 -7.74
C ARG A 261 8.03 1.43 -8.22
N HIS A 262 7.04 1.38 -7.33
CA HIS A 262 5.64 1.07 -7.68
C HIS A 262 5.04 2.10 -8.66
N ALA A 263 5.22 3.40 -8.41
CA ALA A 263 4.74 4.47 -9.27
C ALA A 263 5.30 4.39 -10.71
N ILE A 264 6.52 3.87 -10.88
CA ILE A 264 7.23 3.80 -12.15
C ILE A 264 7.01 2.45 -12.87
N VAL A 265 7.16 1.33 -12.15
CA VAL A 265 7.09 -0.02 -12.74
C VAL A 265 5.65 -0.48 -12.94
N ASN A 266 4.81 -0.38 -11.91
CA ASN A 266 3.41 -0.82 -11.96
C ASN A 266 2.52 0.23 -12.65
N GLU A 267 2.76 1.51 -12.37
CA GLU A 267 1.89 2.61 -12.78
C GLU A 267 2.45 3.56 -13.84
N GLN A 268 3.73 3.49 -14.20
CA GLN A 268 4.37 4.28 -15.28
C GLN A 268 4.06 5.79 -15.23
N LEU A 269 4.02 6.36 -14.03
CA LEU A 269 3.70 7.77 -13.80
C LEU A 269 4.95 8.67 -13.87
N PRO A 270 4.84 9.86 -14.48
CA PRO A 270 5.88 10.88 -14.38
C PRO A 270 5.98 11.43 -12.95
N ILE A 271 7.21 11.61 -12.49
CA ILE A 271 7.54 12.03 -11.13
C ILE A 271 7.93 13.51 -11.12
N VAL A 272 7.27 14.29 -10.25
CA VAL A 272 7.69 15.64 -9.87
C VAL A 272 8.14 15.57 -8.41
N LEU A 273 9.45 15.70 -8.17
CA LEU A 273 10.01 15.62 -6.83
C LEU A 273 9.77 16.95 -6.10
N VAL A 274 9.07 16.91 -4.95
CA VAL A 274 8.92 18.06 -4.07
C VAL A 274 9.74 17.82 -2.81
N ILE A 275 10.85 18.55 -2.69
CA ILE A 275 11.69 18.49 -1.49
C ILE A 275 11.06 19.42 -0.46
N THR A 276 10.40 18.84 0.54
CA THR A 276 9.62 19.54 1.58
C THR A 276 10.48 19.88 2.80
N LYS A 277 9.95 20.74 3.68
CA LYS A 277 10.55 21.12 4.97
C LYS A 277 12.00 21.65 4.86
N VAL A 278 12.31 22.37 3.77
CA VAL A 278 13.65 22.96 3.55
C VAL A 278 14.08 23.90 4.70
N ASP A 279 13.12 24.44 5.45
CA ASP A 279 13.35 25.20 6.68
C ASP A 279 14.11 24.43 7.77
N ARG A 280 13.98 23.10 7.87
CA ARG A 280 14.71 22.29 8.86
C ARG A 280 16.22 22.41 8.68
N LEU A 281 16.70 22.53 7.44
CA LEU A 281 18.13 22.74 7.14
C LEU A 281 18.63 24.11 7.63
N MET A 282 17.75 25.12 7.65
CA MET A 282 18.10 26.52 7.92
C MET A 282 17.90 26.92 9.39
N ILE A 283 16.82 26.44 10.01
CA ILE A 283 16.35 26.89 11.34
C ILE A 283 16.68 25.87 12.42
N ASP A 284 16.40 24.59 12.16
CA ASP A 284 16.47 23.55 13.18
C ASP A 284 17.91 22.98 13.26
N ILE A 285 18.45 22.53 12.12
CA ILE A 285 19.80 21.96 11.96
C ILE A 285 20.87 23.06 11.75
N LYS A 286 20.48 24.20 11.14
CA LYS A 286 21.33 25.38 10.93
C LYS A 286 22.60 25.10 10.10
N LEU A 287 22.48 24.27 9.06
CA LEU A 287 23.57 23.96 8.14
C LEU A 287 24.07 25.22 7.41
N PRO A 288 25.38 25.36 7.11
CA PRO A 288 25.86 26.37 6.19
C PRO A 288 25.19 26.24 4.80
N PRO A 289 24.95 27.35 4.06
CA PRO A 289 24.28 27.29 2.75
C PRO A 289 24.92 26.35 1.72
N LEU A 290 26.24 26.14 1.77
CA LEU A 290 26.94 25.20 0.91
C LEU A 290 26.61 23.73 1.23
N ASP A 291 26.44 23.41 2.51
CA ASP A 291 26.16 22.06 3.00
C ASP A 291 24.67 21.73 2.93
N ALA A 292 23.81 22.73 3.11
CA ALA A 292 22.39 22.63 2.74
C ALA A 292 22.22 22.34 1.24
N TYR A 293 22.96 23.01 0.33
CA TYR A 293 22.95 22.66 -1.09
C TYR A 293 23.44 21.22 -1.34
N ARG A 294 24.52 20.77 -0.67
CA ARG A 294 25.00 19.38 -0.76
C ARG A 294 23.92 18.38 -0.33
N LYS A 295 23.25 18.62 0.81
CA LYS A 295 22.14 17.78 1.30
C LYS A 295 20.95 17.75 0.34
N LEU A 296 20.50 18.91 -0.15
CA LEU A 296 19.43 18.99 -1.16
C LEU A 296 19.79 18.24 -2.45
N ARG A 297 21.05 18.33 -2.88
CA ARG A 297 21.55 17.55 -4.03
C ARG A 297 21.56 16.05 -3.74
N MET A 298 22.00 15.60 -2.56
CA MET A 298 21.96 14.18 -2.19
C MET A 298 20.55 13.60 -2.23
N VAL A 299 19.51 14.38 -1.91
CA VAL A 299 18.11 13.95 -2.07
C VAL A 299 17.74 13.72 -3.54
N VAL A 300 18.12 14.64 -4.45
CA VAL A 300 17.89 14.49 -5.90
C VAL A 300 18.66 13.30 -6.46
N ASP A 301 19.95 13.18 -6.12
CA ASP A 301 20.83 12.12 -6.61
C ASP A 301 20.35 10.74 -6.08
N ALA A 302 19.87 10.63 -4.83
CA ALA A 302 19.29 9.41 -4.27
C ALA A 302 17.99 8.98 -4.96
N VAL A 303 17.07 9.92 -5.23
CA VAL A 303 15.83 9.64 -5.97
C VAL A 303 16.15 9.13 -7.37
N ASN A 304 17.10 9.75 -8.07
CA ASN A 304 17.54 9.30 -9.40
C ASN A 304 18.21 7.92 -9.38
N ASN A 305 18.97 7.58 -8.34
CA ASN A 305 19.53 6.23 -8.19
C ASN A 305 18.43 5.16 -8.10
N VAL A 306 17.33 5.43 -7.39
CA VAL A 306 16.18 4.51 -7.31
C VAL A 306 15.44 4.42 -8.66
N ILE A 307 15.24 5.53 -9.36
CA ILE A 307 14.66 5.54 -10.72
C ILE A 307 15.52 4.70 -11.68
N ALA A 308 16.84 4.89 -11.68
CA ALA A 308 17.77 4.11 -12.48
C ALA A 308 17.79 2.62 -12.08
N SER A 309 17.54 2.28 -10.81
CA SER A 309 17.43 0.89 -10.34
C SER A 309 16.24 0.12 -10.94
N CYS A 310 15.23 0.83 -11.48
CA CYS A 310 14.13 0.21 -12.23
C CYS A 310 14.52 -0.24 -13.65
N GLY A 311 15.64 0.27 -14.20
CA GLY A 311 16.13 -0.05 -15.54
C GLY A 311 16.01 1.09 -16.56
N THR A 312 16.81 1.01 -17.63
CA THR A 312 17.04 2.11 -18.60
C THR A 312 15.82 2.56 -19.40
N THR A 313 14.74 1.77 -19.42
CA THR A 313 13.45 2.19 -20.02
C THR A 313 12.85 3.40 -19.32
N TYR A 314 13.20 3.62 -18.05
CA TYR A 314 12.60 4.62 -17.17
C TYR A 314 13.40 5.93 -17.09
N ASP A 315 14.49 6.08 -17.84
CA ASP A 315 15.36 7.27 -17.85
C ASP A 315 14.58 8.58 -18.17
N ALA A 316 13.47 8.48 -18.91
CA ALA A 316 12.58 9.61 -19.18
C ALA A 316 12.08 10.31 -17.90
N PHE A 317 11.85 9.54 -16.83
CA PHE A 317 11.34 9.97 -15.53
C PHE A 317 12.41 10.54 -14.57
N LEU A 318 13.70 10.52 -14.95
CA LEU A 318 14.79 11.06 -14.12
C LEU A 318 14.57 12.55 -13.78
N VAL A 319 14.60 12.87 -12.49
CA VAL A 319 14.26 14.21 -11.99
C VAL A 319 15.49 15.12 -11.94
N SER A 320 15.35 16.37 -12.38
CA SER A 320 16.40 17.39 -12.25
C SER A 320 15.80 18.78 -12.06
N PRO A 321 16.32 19.60 -11.12
CA PRO A 321 15.93 21.00 -10.98
C PRO A 321 16.12 21.80 -12.29
N GLU A 322 17.09 21.42 -13.13
CA GLU A 322 17.35 22.03 -14.44
C GLU A 322 16.26 21.73 -15.48
N ARG A 323 15.50 20.63 -15.29
CA ARG A 323 14.31 20.26 -16.09
C ARG A 323 13.01 20.83 -15.49
N GLY A 324 13.07 21.59 -14.40
CA GLY A 324 11.90 22.05 -13.65
C GLY A 324 11.20 20.97 -12.79
N THR A 325 11.50 19.67 -12.99
CA THR A 325 10.82 18.53 -12.34
C THR A 325 11.13 18.36 -10.85
N VAL A 326 11.80 19.33 -10.23
CA VAL A 326 12.11 19.37 -8.80
C VAL A 326 11.73 20.73 -8.24
N CYS A 327 10.86 20.72 -7.23
CA CYS A 327 10.44 21.90 -6.48
C CYS A 327 11.02 21.86 -5.05
N PHE A 328 11.36 23.02 -4.52
CA PHE A 328 11.82 23.19 -3.13
C PHE A 328 10.70 23.88 -2.33
N SER A 329 10.29 23.28 -1.21
CA SER A 329 9.10 23.69 -0.46
C SER A 329 9.33 23.76 1.05
N SER A 330 8.71 24.75 1.70
CA SER A 330 8.51 24.84 3.13
C SER A 330 7.18 25.52 3.44
N VAL A 331 6.21 24.73 3.88
CA VAL A 331 4.88 25.22 4.29
C VAL A 331 4.99 26.10 5.55
N LYS A 332 5.89 25.76 6.48
CA LYS A 332 6.21 26.54 7.70
C LYS A 332 6.61 27.99 7.36
N LEU A 333 7.27 28.20 6.21
CA LEU A 333 7.72 29.52 5.73
C LEU A 333 6.77 30.19 4.72
N GLY A 334 5.76 29.49 4.20
CA GLY A 334 5.00 29.95 3.04
C GLY A 334 5.86 30.03 1.77
N LEU A 335 6.66 29.00 1.50
CA LEU A 335 7.67 28.96 0.44
C LEU A 335 7.46 27.75 -0.46
N CYS A 336 7.37 27.95 -1.78
CA CYS A 336 7.59 26.90 -2.78
C CYS A 336 8.13 27.52 -4.07
N PHE A 337 9.12 26.88 -4.70
CA PHE A 337 9.68 27.35 -5.97
C PHE A 337 10.33 26.24 -6.80
N SER A 338 10.34 26.43 -8.12
CA SER A 338 11.29 25.78 -9.04
C SER A 338 12.43 26.74 -9.37
N LEU A 339 13.47 26.30 -10.08
CA LEU A 339 14.51 27.21 -10.56
C LEU A 339 13.95 28.31 -11.47
N GLU A 340 12.86 28.03 -12.21
CA GLU A 340 12.26 28.98 -13.13
C GLU A 340 11.41 30.02 -12.41
N THR A 341 10.57 29.64 -11.44
CA THR A 341 9.82 30.63 -10.64
C THR A 341 10.75 31.52 -9.82
N PHE A 342 11.86 30.98 -9.31
CA PHE A 342 12.88 31.79 -8.63
C PHE A 342 13.63 32.71 -9.60
N ALA A 343 13.97 32.24 -10.82
CA ALA A 343 14.60 33.07 -11.84
C ALA A 343 13.68 34.19 -12.36
N MET A 344 12.35 33.98 -12.38
CA MET A 344 11.38 35.02 -12.72
C MET A 344 11.41 36.22 -11.76
N LYS A 345 11.73 36.00 -10.47
CA LYS A 345 11.90 37.10 -9.48
C LYS A 345 13.08 37.99 -9.86
N TYR A 346 14.17 37.40 -10.34
CA TYR A 346 15.31 38.15 -10.88
C TYR A 346 14.97 38.85 -12.19
N ALA A 347 14.17 38.26 -13.08
CA ALA A 347 13.72 38.91 -14.31
C ALA A 347 12.78 40.11 -14.03
N ALA A 348 11.91 40.01 -13.02
CA ALA A 348 11.04 41.11 -12.59
C ALA A 348 11.83 42.30 -12.01
N ALA A 349 12.86 42.03 -11.21
CA ALA A 349 13.76 43.07 -10.69
C ALA A 349 14.75 43.61 -11.74
N TYR A 350 15.15 42.78 -12.70
CA TYR A 350 16.13 43.09 -13.74
C TYR A 350 15.63 42.62 -15.13
N PRO A 351 14.81 43.44 -15.84
CA PRO A 351 14.14 43.04 -17.10
C PRO A 351 15.07 42.66 -18.27
N SER A 352 16.38 42.82 -18.14
CA SER A 352 17.38 42.36 -19.09
C SER A 352 17.75 40.86 -18.94
N ILE A 353 17.23 40.18 -17.91
CA ILE A 353 17.53 38.78 -17.61
C ILE A 353 16.41 37.86 -18.13
N ASN A 354 16.75 36.93 -19.02
CA ASN A 354 15.86 35.83 -19.40
C ASN A 354 15.83 34.76 -18.29
N ALA A 355 14.66 34.55 -17.68
CA ALA A 355 14.48 33.64 -16.54
C ALA A 355 14.83 32.17 -16.87
N ALA A 356 14.34 31.59 -17.96
CA ALA A 356 14.63 30.20 -18.33
C ALA A 356 16.13 29.98 -18.65
N ALA A 357 16.77 30.96 -19.29
CA ALA A 357 18.22 30.95 -19.58
C ALA A 357 19.10 31.24 -18.35
N LEU A 358 18.51 31.67 -17.23
CA LEU A 358 19.13 31.74 -15.90
C LEU A 358 18.88 30.44 -15.11
N ALA A 359 17.65 29.93 -15.09
CA ALA A 359 17.23 28.75 -14.34
C ALA A 359 18.12 27.53 -14.63
N THR A 360 18.37 27.25 -15.92
CA THR A 360 19.30 26.20 -16.40
C THR A 360 20.77 26.37 -15.96
N LYS A 361 21.13 27.50 -15.34
CA LYS A 361 22.47 27.81 -14.80
C LYS A 361 22.48 28.00 -13.28
N LEU A 362 21.31 27.95 -12.63
CA LEU A 362 21.17 28.07 -11.17
C LEU A 362 21.48 26.76 -10.42
N TRP A 363 21.66 25.63 -11.11
CA TRP A 363 21.96 24.33 -10.50
C TRP A 363 23.22 23.69 -11.10
N GLY A 364 23.53 22.47 -10.66
CA GLY A 364 24.66 21.68 -11.14
C GLY A 364 26.02 22.24 -10.72
N GLN A 365 27.06 21.87 -11.45
CA GLN A 365 28.44 22.33 -11.20
C GLN A 365 28.72 23.71 -11.83
N MET A 366 27.84 24.67 -11.63
CA MET A 366 27.98 26.04 -12.14
C MET A 366 28.30 27.01 -10.99
N THR A 367 29.24 27.92 -11.22
CA THR A 367 29.57 29.07 -10.35
C THR A 367 29.39 30.37 -11.14
N TYR A 368 29.19 31.48 -10.44
CA TYR A 368 29.16 32.82 -11.01
C TYR A 368 30.36 33.61 -10.51
N GLU A 369 31.26 33.99 -11.42
CA GLU A 369 32.51 34.69 -11.10
C GLU A 369 32.85 35.70 -12.21
N LYS A 370 33.37 36.88 -11.82
CA LYS A 370 33.78 37.94 -12.78
C LYS A 370 32.67 38.35 -13.77
N LYS A 371 31.40 38.28 -13.32
CA LYS A 371 30.15 38.50 -14.08
C LYS A 371 29.79 37.43 -15.12
N GLU A 372 30.45 36.28 -15.10
CA GLU A 372 30.22 35.18 -16.04
C GLU A 372 29.84 33.88 -15.30
N PHE A 373 28.98 33.07 -15.91
CA PHE A 373 28.70 31.71 -15.44
C PHE A 373 29.78 30.76 -15.96
N LYS A 374 30.42 30.00 -15.06
CA LYS A 374 31.51 29.08 -15.36
C LYS A 374 31.28 27.73 -14.69
N LYS A 375 31.82 26.66 -15.25
CA LYS A 375 31.84 25.37 -14.56
C LYS A 375 32.77 25.45 -13.36
N ILE A 376 32.40 24.80 -12.26
CA ILE A 376 33.21 24.70 -11.05
C ILE A 376 34.45 23.84 -11.37
N VAL A 377 35.64 24.37 -11.06
CA VAL A 377 36.94 23.71 -11.22
C VAL A 377 37.60 23.46 -9.86
N ASN A 378 37.21 24.20 -8.81
CA ASN A 378 37.80 24.14 -7.48
C ASN A 378 36.71 24.09 -6.40
N PHE A 379 36.83 23.19 -5.43
CA PHE A 379 35.91 23.00 -4.30
C PHE A 379 35.64 24.26 -3.45
N ARG A 380 36.49 25.30 -3.54
CA ARG A 380 36.26 26.60 -2.88
C ARG A 380 35.25 27.50 -3.61
N GLN A 381 34.90 27.22 -4.86
CA GLN A 381 33.97 28.03 -5.65
C GLN A 381 32.53 27.71 -5.23
N ARG A 382 31.74 28.73 -4.87
CA ARG A 382 30.35 28.55 -4.43
C ARG A 382 29.43 28.31 -5.63
N PRO A 383 28.62 27.23 -5.64
CA PRO A 383 27.62 27.02 -6.68
C PRO A 383 26.67 28.20 -6.85
N SER A 384 26.18 28.42 -8.07
CA SER A 384 25.21 29.45 -8.40
C SER A 384 23.94 29.35 -7.53
N PHE A 385 23.45 28.13 -7.25
CA PHE A 385 22.35 27.90 -6.30
C PHE A 385 22.62 28.50 -4.91
N VAL A 386 23.84 28.36 -4.42
CA VAL A 386 24.22 28.89 -3.11
C VAL A 386 24.23 30.42 -3.15
N GLN A 387 24.84 31.02 -4.17
CA GLN A 387 24.96 32.47 -4.31
C GLN A 387 23.60 33.18 -4.54
N PHE A 388 22.74 32.62 -5.38
CA PHE A 388 21.50 33.26 -5.84
C PHE A 388 20.22 32.77 -5.15
N VAL A 389 20.20 31.56 -4.58
CA VAL A 389 18.97 31.01 -3.95
C VAL A 389 19.13 30.92 -2.44
N LEU A 390 20.13 30.17 -1.96
CA LEU A 390 20.25 29.92 -0.51
C LEU A 390 20.79 31.13 0.26
N GLU A 391 21.84 31.82 -0.19
CA GLU A 391 22.36 32.98 0.54
C GLU A 391 21.32 34.10 0.75
N PRO A 392 20.45 34.45 -0.22
CA PRO A 392 19.32 35.35 0.02
C PRO A 392 18.31 34.80 1.04
N LEU A 393 17.85 33.55 0.89
CA LEU A 393 16.88 32.94 1.82
C LEU A 393 17.41 32.90 3.26
N TYR A 394 18.67 32.51 3.46
CA TYR A 394 19.32 32.51 4.77
C TYR A 394 19.44 33.91 5.38
N LYS A 395 19.67 34.96 4.58
CA LYS A 395 19.68 36.36 5.05
C LYS A 395 18.30 36.80 5.51
N ILE A 396 17.24 36.43 4.78
CA ILE A 396 15.85 36.71 5.19
C ILE A 396 15.54 35.99 6.51
N VAL A 397 15.86 34.69 6.62
CA VAL A 397 15.69 33.92 7.87
C VAL A 397 16.43 34.60 9.03
N ALA A 398 17.69 34.97 8.85
CA ALA A 398 18.49 35.62 9.90
C ALA A 398 17.89 36.96 10.35
N HIS A 399 17.63 37.89 9.43
CA HIS A 399 17.15 39.24 9.77
C HIS A 399 15.70 39.25 10.30
N SER A 400 14.85 38.30 9.90
CA SER A 400 13.53 38.12 10.52
C SER A 400 13.63 37.58 11.94
N VAL A 401 14.57 36.67 12.22
CA VAL A 401 14.77 36.11 13.57
C VAL A 401 15.47 37.09 14.51
N THR A 402 16.34 37.98 14.02
CA THR A 402 16.90 39.08 14.83
C THR A 402 15.95 40.26 15.02
N GLY A 403 14.83 40.33 14.28
CA GLY A 403 13.90 41.46 14.28
C GLY A 403 14.38 42.67 13.47
N GLU A 404 15.52 42.57 12.78
CA GLU A 404 16.12 43.64 11.97
C GLU A 404 15.55 43.73 10.55
N ALA A 405 14.68 42.80 10.14
CA ALA A 405 14.08 42.73 8.80
C ALA A 405 13.49 44.07 8.33
N ALA A 406 12.81 44.81 9.20
CA ALA A 406 12.20 46.10 8.89
C ALA A 406 13.19 47.29 8.82
N GLN A 407 14.49 47.03 9.04
CA GLN A 407 15.60 47.97 8.82
C GLN A 407 16.50 47.54 7.64
N THR A 408 16.56 46.23 7.36
CA THR A 408 17.54 45.62 6.43
C THR A 408 16.95 45.10 5.13
N LEU A 409 15.68 44.66 5.11
CA LEU A 409 15.01 44.08 3.95
C LEU A 409 14.06 45.11 3.30
N SER A 410 13.09 45.64 4.05
CA SER A 410 12.18 46.68 3.59
C SER A 410 11.55 47.44 4.76
N PRO A 411 11.37 48.78 4.67
CA PRO A 411 10.65 49.56 5.68
C PRO A 411 9.15 49.24 5.76
N ASP A 412 8.58 48.55 4.76
CA ASP A 412 7.17 48.16 4.70
C ASP A 412 6.81 47.05 5.70
N LEU A 413 7.81 46.31 6.19
CA LEU A 413 7.63 45.21 7.15
C LEU A 413 7.31 45.74 8.56
N ALA A 414 6.45 45.03 9.29
CA ALA A 414 5.88 45.51 10.54
C ALA A 414 6.92 45.63 11.69
N LYS A 415 7.06 46.85 12.24
CA LYS A 415 8.04 47.19 13.30
C LYS A 415 7.49 47.02 14.73
N LEU A 416 6.99 45.83 15.09
CA LEU A 416 6.40 45.53 16.41
C LEU A 416 6.62 44.04 16.80
N PRO A 417 6.53 43.68 18.09
CA PRO A 417 6.82 42.32 18.55
C PRO A 417 5.74 41.33 18.06
N ARG A 418 6.14 40.47 17.14
CA ARG A 418 5.37 39.32 16.64
C ARG A 418 6.11 38.03 16.99
N SER A 419 5.48 36.87 16.84
CA SER A 419 6.21 35.60 16.93
C SER A 419 7.26 35.55 15.80
N PRO A 420 8.48 35.03 16.04
CA PRO A 420 9.54 35.05 15.03
C PRO A 420 9.14 34.29 13.75
N LEU A 421 8.29 33.26 13.89
CA LEU A 421 7.72 32.51 12.77
C LEU A 421 6.77 33.36 11.91
N SER A 422 5.91 34.19 12.51
CA SER A 422 4.98 35.04 11.73
C SER A 422 5.69 36.23 11.06
N ALA A 423 6.68 36.83 11.73
CA ALA A 423 7.55 37.84 11.11
C ALA A 423 8.41 37.26 9.96
N LEU A 424 8.80 35.99 10.06
CA LEU A 424 9.51 35.27 9.01
C LEU A 424 8.58 34.92 7.83
N GLN A 425 7.35 34.44 8.08
CA GLN A 425 6.35 34.22 7.03
C GLN A 425 5.99 35.51 6.29
N GLU A 426 5.86 36.64 6.99
CA GLU A 426 5.61 37.95 6.37
C GLU A 426 6.76 38.38 5.46
N ALA A 427 8.01 38.30 5.92
CA ALA A 427 9.19 38.64 5.12
C ALA A 427 9.39 37.67 3.92
N MET A 428 9.11 36.38 4.11
CA MET A 428 9.13 35.40 3.02
C MET A 428 8.04 35.67 1.99
N ARG A 429 6.81 36.01 2.39
CA ARG A 429 5.73 36.41 1.47
C ARG A 429 6.05 37.70 0.71
N TYR A 430 6.72 38.66 1.35
CA TYR A 430 7.16 39.90 0.69
C TYR A 430 8.22 39.62 -0.40
N PHE A 431 9.17 38.73 -0.16
CA PHE A 431 10.23 38.39 -1.13
C PHE A 431 9.81 37.35 -2.18
N CYS A 432 9.07 36.32 -1.77
CA CYS A 432 8.68 35.21 -2.63
C CYS A 432 7.34 35.42 -3.34
N GLY A 433 6.50 36.37 -2.90
CA GLY A 433 5.15 36.56 -3.40
C GLY A 433 4.13 35.67 -2.68
N ALA A 434 2.94 35.50 -3.28
CA ALA A 434 1.88 34.68 -2.70
C ALA A 434 2.22 33.18 -2.83
N PRO A 435 2.27 32.41 -1.72
CA PRO A 435 2.80 31.05 -1.72
C PRO A 435 2.10 30.11 -2.70
N THR A 436 0.77 30.15 -2.73
CA THR A 436 -0.04 29.23 -3.54
C THR A 436 0.16 29.44 -5.04
N SER A 437 0.09 30.67 -5.55
CA SER A 437 0.27 30.96 -6.98
C SER A 437 1.69 30.65 -7.49
N GLU A 438 2.69 30.77 -6.61
CA GLU A 438 4.08 30.40 -6.89
C GLU A 438 4.31 28.87 -6.86
N THR A 439 3.67 28.18 -5.92
CA THR A 439 3.59 26.70 -5.87
C THR A 439 2.95 26.17 -7.15
N LEU A 440 1.89 26.85 -7.63
CA LEU A 440 1.15 26.49 -8.82
C LEU A 440 1.93 26.75 -10.11
N ASP A 441 2.60 27.91 -10.26
CA ASP A 441 3.51 28.14 -11.39
C ASP A 441 4.61 27.07 -11.47
N ALA A 442 5.22 26.74 -10.32
CA ALA A 442 6.27 25.73 -10.25
C ALA A 442 5.76 24.36 -10.70
N ILE A 443 4.60 23.91 -10.21
CA ILE A 443 4.08 22.56 -10.47
C ILE A 443 3.37 22.44 -11.83
N LEU A 444 2.56 23.44 -12.23
CA LEU A 444 1.81 23.42 -13.50
C LEU A 444 2.72 23.48 -14.75
N SER A 445 3.97 23.94 -14.61
CA SER A 445 4.96 23.92 -15.69
C SER A 445 5.35 22.50 -16.14
N VAL A 446 5.25 21.50 -15.25
CA VAL A 446 5.68 20.11 -15.49
C VAL A 446 4.50 19.12 -15.57
N LEU A 447 3.37 19.39 -14.91
CA LEU A 447 2.25 18.44 -14.89
C LEU A 447 1.69 18.16 -16.30
N PRO A 448 1.59 16.88 -16.72
CA PRO A 448 1.07 16.47 -18.03
C PRO A 448 -0.45 16.68 -18.14
N ALA A 449 -0.95 16.79 -19.37
CA ALA A 449 -2.39 16.78 -19.63
C ALA A 449 -2.96 15.34 -19.61
N PRO A 450 -4.26 15.17 -19.29
CA PRO A 450 -4.91 13.86 -19.19
C PRO A 450 -4.83 12.88 -20.38
N PRO A 451 -4.90 13.27 -21.68
CA PRO A 451 -5.16 12.31 -22.75
C PRO A 451 -4.07 11.23 -22.89
N VAL A 452 -2.81 11.55 -22.60
CA VAL A 452 -1.71 10.57 -22.58
C VAL A 452 -1.96 9.49 -21.51
N ARG A 453 -2.49 9.87 -20.34
CA ARG A 453 -2.84 8.94 -19.27
C ARG A 453 -4.10 8.13 -19.60
N SER A 454 -5.12 8.76 -20.19
CA SER A 454 -6.34 8.08 -20.63
C SER A 454 -6.05 6.96 -21.64
N GLN A 455 -5.17 7.21 -22.62
CA GLN A 455 -4.75 6.18 -23.58
C GLN A 455 -4.11 4.99 -22.87
N TRP A 456 -3.11 5.25 -22.02
CA TRP A 456 -2.41 4.20 -21.28
C TRP A 456 -3.33 3.40 -20.35
N LEU A 457 -4.34 4.03 -19.74
CA LEU A 457 -5.36 3.33 -18.95
C LEU A 457 -6.18 2.39 -19.83
N SER A 458 -6.67 2.83 -21.00
CA SER A 458 -7.39 1.94 -21.93
C SER A 458 -6.53 0.79 -22.44
N GLU A 459 -5.23 1.00 -22.68
CA GLU A 459 -4.29 -0.07 -23.05
C GLU A 459 -4.07 -1.05 -21.89
N LYS A 460 -3.88 -0.56 -20.66
CA LYS A 460 -3.73 -1.39 -19.45
C LYS A 460 -4.98 -2.24 -19.18
N TYR A 461 -6.19 -1.70 -19.37
CA TYR A 461 -7.44 -2.43 -19.17
C TYR A 461 -7.96 -3.19 -20.40
N GLY A 462 -7.24 -3.21 -21.53
CA GLY A 462 -7.65 -3.94 -22.75
C GLY A 462 -8.73 -3.26 -23.60
N ALA A 463 -9.25 -2.11 -23.16
CA ALA A 463 -10.27 -1.33 -23.85
C ALA A 463 -9.75 -0.53 -25.07
N SER A 464 -8.46 -0.61 -25.39
CA SER A 464 -7.86 0.09 -26.55
C SER A 464 -8.50 -0.32 -27.89
N ALA A 465 -8.89 -1.60 -28.05
CA ALA A 465 -9.60 -2.09 -29.23
C ALA A 465 -10.99 -1.44 -29.39
N LEU A 466 -11.74 -1.32 -28.29
CA LEU A 466 -13.03 -0.62 -28.23
C LEU A 466 -12.86 0.87 -28.58
N CYS A 467 -11.80 1.52 -28.07
CA CYS A 467 -11.45 2.89 -28.44
C CYS A 467 -11.04 3.06 -29.91
N SER A 468 -10.52 2.05 -30.62
CA SER A 468 -10.35 2.10 -32.09
C SER A 468 -11.67 1.92 -32.82
N MET A 469 -12.43 0.86 -32.53
CA MET A 469 -13.70 0.57 -33.22
C MET A 469 -14.67 1.76 -33.20
N MET A 470 -14.75 2.50 -32.08
CA MET A 470 -15.59 3.70 -31.98
C MET A 470 -15.02 4.94 -32.68
N ARG A 471 -13.70 5.04 -32.88
CA ARG A 471 -13.12 6.09 -33.75
C ARG A 471 -13.38 5.78 -35.23
N ASP A 472 -13.25 4.52 -35.63
CA ASP A 472 -13.47 4.08 -37.01
C ASP A 472 -14.96 4.20 -37.39
N ALA A 473 -15.87 3.82 -36.49
CA ALA A 473 -17.32 4.04 -36.64
C ALA A 473 -17.66 5.54 -36.69
N ALA A 474 -17.10 6.37 -35.80
CA ALA A 474 -17.31 7.81 -35.82
C ALA A 474 -16.83 8.45 -37.14
N ALA A 475 -15.65 8.07 -37.64
CA ALA A 475 -15.13 8.52 -38.93
C ALA A 475 -16.05 8.13 -40.10
N ALA A 476 -16.50 6.88 -40.16
CA ALA A 476 -17.44 6.41 -41.18
C ALA A 476 -18.78 7.18 -41.15
N THR A 477 -19.28 7.58 -39.97
CA THR A 477 -20.48 8.41 -39.88
C THR A 477 -20.25 9.89 -40.27
N ALA A 478 -19.02 10.38 -40.19
CA ALA A 478 -18.67 11.76 -40.53
C ALA A 478 -18.55 12.00 -42.05
N GLU A 479 -18.09 11.00 -42.82
CA GLU A 479 -18.02 11.06 -44.29
C GLU A 479 -19.40 10.96 -44.96
N GLY A 480 -20.44 10.56 -44.23
CA GLY A 480 -21.77 10.24 -44.77
C GLY A 480 -22.86 11.31 -44.65
N LYS A 481 -22.59 12.51 -44.11
CA LYS A 481 -23.61 13.55 -43.88
C LYS A 481 -23.15 14.99 -44.18
N GLU A 482 -23.67 15.54 -45.27
CA GLU A 482 -24.03 16.96 -45.32
C GLU A 482 -25.30 17.19 -44.46
N ASP A 483 -25.55 18.45 -44.07
CA ASP A 483 -26.69 18.93 -43.25
C ASP A 483 -26.85 18.40 -41.80
N GLY A 484 -26.30 19.17 -40.86
CA GLY A 484 -27.09 19.77 -39.76
C GLY A 484 -27.48 18.91 -38.54
N ALA A 485 -27.32 17.58 -38.58
CA ALA A 485 -27.58 16.72 -37.42
C ALA A 485 -26.31 16.53 -36.56
N ALA A 486 -26.40 16.77 -35.25
CA ALA A 486 -25.26 16.81 -34.34
C ALA A 486 -24.49 15.47 -34.21
N THR A 487 -23.21 15.58 -33.82
CA THR A 487 -22.17 14.53 -33.74
C THR A 487 -22.39 13.51 -32.62
N ALA A 488 -23.52 12.80 -32.64
CA ALA A 488 -23.95 11.91 -31.56
C ALA A 488 -23.17 10.57 -31.45
N GLY A 489 -22.41 10.17 -32.47
CA GLY A 489 -21.76 8.84 -32.52
C GLY A 489 -20.50 8.69 -31.65
N ALA A 490 -19.72 9.75 -31.45
CA ALA A 490 -18.45 9.70 -30.72
C ALA A 490 -18.57 9.98 -29.21
N ASP A 491 -19.62 10.71 -28.81
CA ASP A 491 -19.84 11.18 -27.42
C ASP A 491 -20.42 10.10 -26.49
N ASP A 492 -20.89 8.98 -27.05
CA ASP A 492 -21.72 8.00 -26.34
C ASP A 492 -20.89 6.90 -25.63
N LEU A 493 -19.75 6.48 -26.18
CA LEU A 493 -18.84 5.54 -25.51
C LEU A 493 -18.23 6.19 -24.26
N VAL A 494 -18.68 5.75 -23.08
CA VAL A 494 -18.05 6.11 -21.80
C VAL A 494 -17.14 4.98 -21.35
N ILE A 495 -15.88 5.30 -21.00
CA ILE A 495 -14.99 4.38 -20.28
C ILE A 495 -14.43 5.11 -19.06
N ALA A 496 -14.64 4.58 -17.86
CA ALA A 496 -14.16 5.17 -16.62
C ALA A 496 -13.57 4.14 -15.65
N VAL A 497 -12.54 4.53 -14.91
CA VAL A 497 -11.90 3.71 -13.86
C VAL A 497 -12.33 4.24 -12.51
N ALA A 498 -12.90 3.40 -11.66
CA ALA A 498 -13.44 3.79 -10.36
C ALA A 498 -12.66 3.12 -9.22
N SER A 499 -12.18 3.90 -8.26
CA SER A 499 -11.77 3.39 -6.94
C SER A 499 -12.86 3.74 -5.94
N LEU A 500 -13.33 2.74 -5.20
CA LEU A 500 -14.40 2.93 -4.22
C LEU A 500 -13.88 3.69 -3.00
N GLN A 501 -14.68 4.64 -2.49
CA GLN A 501 -14.32 5.45 -1.34
C GLN A 501 -15.56 5.78 -0.51
N ARG A 502 -15.48 5.56 0.80
CA ARG A 502 -16.55 6.01 1.69
C ARG A 502 -16.53 7.53 1.81
N VAL A 503 -17.41 8.18 1.05
CA VAL A 503 -17.81 9.57 1.32
C VAL A 503 -18.73 9.56 2.53
N PHE A 504 -18.49 10.47 3.48
CA PHE A 504 -19.21 10.50 4.74
C PHE A 504 -20.48 11.34 4.65
N ASP A 505 -21.52 10.82 4.02
CA ASP A 505 -22.89 11.20 4.39
C ASP A 505 -23.92 10.09 4.20
N ALA A 506 -24.88 10.06 5.12
CA ALA A 506 -25.89 9.02 5.36
C ALA A 506 -25.31 7.58 5.50
N LYS A 507 -26.10 6.67 6.07
CA LYS A 507 -25.60 5.32 6.41
C LYS A 507 -25.48 4.36 5.22
N ASP A 508 -26.11 4.68 4.09
CA ASP A 508 -26.26 3.75 2.95
C ASP A 508 -25.56 4.21 1.65
N THR A 509 -25.09 5.46 1.57
CA THR A 509 -24.60 6.06 0.31
C THR A 509 -23.11 5.81 0.06
N LEU A 510 -22.81 4.64 -0.51
CA LEU A 510 -21.50 4.40 -1.13
C LEU A 510 -21.26 5.35 -2.32
N ALA A 511 -20.02 5.83 -2.42
CA ALA A 511 -19.50 6.53 -3.59
C ALA A 511 -18.25 5.83 -4.12
N ALA A 512 -17.90 6.13 -5.38
CA ALA A 512 -16.56 5.88 -5.89
C ALA A 512 -15.96 7.17 -6.44
N VAL A 513 -14.63 7.28 -6.37
CA VAL A 513 -13.88 8.22 -7.18
C VAL A 513 -13.77 7.63 -8.57
N VAL A 514 -14.44 8.25 -9.54
CA VAL A 514 -14.51 7.84 -10.94
C VAL A 514 -13.64 8.75 -11.79
N ARG A 515 -12.62 8.16 -12.42
CA ARG A 515 -11.75 8.75 -13.43
C ARG A 515 -12.34 8.48 -14.81
N VAL A 516 -12.97 9.48 -15.44
CA VAL A 516 -13.50 9.32 -16.80
C VAL A 516 -12.32 9.38 -17.78
N THR A 517 -12.07 8.29 -18.51
CA THR A 517 -10.95 8.21 -19.47
C THR A 517 -11.37 8.64 -20.87
N HIS A 518 -12.59 8.25 -21.28
CA HIS A 518 -13.19 8.48 -22.58
C HIS A 518 -14.69 8.78 -22.42
N GLY A 519 -15.25 9.57 -23.36
CA GLY A 519 -16.66 9.95 -23.40
C GLY A 519 -17.07 11.00 -22.36
N THR A 520 -18.39 11.08 -22.12
CA THR A 520 -19.00 11.93 -21.09
C THR A 520 -19.97 11.13 -20.24
N LEU A 521 -19.60 10.86 -18.98
CA LEU A 521 -20.47 10.26 -17.97
C LEU A 521 -21.59 11.24 -17.59
N ARG A 522 -22.82 10.77 -17.37
CA ARG A 522 -24.01 11.60 -17.08
C ARG A 522 -24.84 10.99 -15.93
N VAL A 523 -25.53 11.83 -15.17
CA VAL A 523 -26.44 11.41 -14.08
C VAL A 523 -27.78 10.92 -14.66
N ASN A 524 -28.33 9.81 -14.14
CA ASN A 524 -29.66 9.34 -14.53
C ASN A 524 -30.77 10.15 -13.81
N SER A 525 -31.34 11.15 -14.49
CA SER A 525 -32.25 12.14 -13.88
C SER A 525 -33.72 11.68 -13.76
N SER A 526 -33.99 10.60 -13.01
CA SER A 526 -35.35 10.06 -12.80
C SER A 526 -35.73 9.80 -11.34
N SER A 527 -35.64 10.81 -10.48
CA SER A 527 -36.02 10.71 -9.06
C SER A 527 -37.55 10.70 -8.83
N LYS A 528 -38.21 9.54 -8.96
CA LYS A 528 -39.56 9.31 -8.40
C LYS A 528 -39.87 7.82 -8.21
N SER A 529 -40.60 7.53 -7.12
CA SER A 529 -41.14 6.21 -6.69
C SER A 529 -40.16 5.03 -6.62
N LYS A 530 -39.77 4.66 -5.39
CA LYS A 530 -39.48 3.25 -5.06
C LYS A 530 -40.78 2.45 -5.18
N GLY A 531 -40.80 1.38 -5.97
CA GLY A 531 -41.88 0.38 -5.96
C GLY A 531 -42.33 -0.10 -7.34
N ALA A 532 -42.61 -1.41 -7.43
CA ALA A 532 -43.15 -2.15 -8.57
C ALA A 532 -42.32 -2.14 -9.88
N TRP A 533 -41.76 -3.31 -10.22
CA TRP A 533 -41.41 -3.63 -11.60
C TRP A 533 -42.69 -3.75 -12.42
N VAL A 534 -42.85 -2.90 -13.45
CA VAL A 534 -43.91 -3.04 -14.46
C VAL A 534 -43.28 -2.80 -15.83
N SER A 535 -43.32 -3.82 -16.68
CA SER A 535 -42.94 -3.72 -18.09
C SER A 535 -44.03 -2.98 -18.88
N SER A 536 -43.76 -1.74 -19.29
CA SER A 536 -44.56 -1.02 -20.29
C SER A 536 -43.70 -0.75 -21.52
N SER A 537 -44.07 -1.33 -22.66
CA SER A 537 -43.43 -1.06 -23.94
C SER A 537 -43.69 0.38 -24.39
N CYS A 538 -42.65 1.04 -24.89
CA CYS A 538 -42.71 2.42 -25.39
C CYS A 538 -42.04 2.54 -26.75
N ASN A 539 -42.84 2.67 -27.82
CA ASN A 539 -42.34 3.21 -29.08
C ASN A 539 -41.80 4.63 -28.85
N GLY A 540 -40.57 4.91 -29.28
CA GLY A 540 -39.98 6.25 -29.19
C GLY A 540 -39.51 6.67 -27.79
N GLY A 541 -38.85 5.78 -27.04
CA GLY A 541 -38.19 6.13 -25.77
C GLY A 541 -36.75 6.63 -25.95
N GLN A 542 -36.34 7.62 -25.15
CA GLN A 542 -34.91 7.92 -24.97
C GLN A 542 -34.24 6.75 -24.23
N SER A 543 -33.12 6.25 -24.76
CA SER A 543 -32.38 5.17 -24.10
C SER A 543 -31.87 5.63 -22.72
N ARG A 544 -31.98 4.75 -21.72
CA ARG A 544 -31.40 5.00 -20.40
C ARG A 544 -29.90 4.73 -20.46
N PRO A 545 -29.03 5.58 -19.88
CA PRO A 545 -27.60 5.33 -19.81
C PRO A 545 -27.30 4.26 -18.74
N ARG A 546 -27.63 2.99 -19.02
CA ARG A 546 -27.11 1.84 -18.29
C ARG A 546 -25.60 1.75 -18.51
N LEU A 547 -24.85 1.41 -17.46
CA LEU A 547 -23.43 1.10 -17.52
C LEU A 547 -23.23 -0.38 -17.23
N ILE A 548 -22.18 -0.94 -17.82
CA ILE A 548 -21.63 -2.27 -17.53
C ILE A 548 -20.38 -2.07 -16.67
N ALA A 549 -20.28 -2.82 -15.57
CA ALA A 549 -19.15 -2.79 -14.65
C ALA A 549 -18.38 -4.10 -14.65
N PHE A 550 -17.06 -3.98 -14.73
CA PHE A 550 -16.07 -5.05 -14.60
C PHE A 550 -15.28 -4.82 -13.31
N ASP A 551 -15.03 -5.87 -12.53
CA ASP A 551 -14.26 -5.84 -11.28
C ASP A 551 -13.14 -6.90 -11.26
N GLU A 552 -12.41 -7.01 -10.14
CA GLU A 552 -11.31 -7.97 -9.95
C GLU A 552 -11.78 -9.44 -9.80
N PHE A 553 -13.09 -9.68 -9.69
CA PHE A 553 -13.72 -11.00 -9.52
C PHE A 553 -14.52 -11.44 -10.75
N SER A 554 -14.58 -10.58 -11.77
CA SER A 554 -15.26 -10.82 -13.04
C SER A 554 -14.56 -11.94 -13.80
N SER A 555 -15.34 -12.93 -14.24
CA SER A 555 -14.87 -14.22 -14.73
C SER A 555 -15.46 -14.54 -16.10
N ASP A 556 -14.93 -15.57 -16.78
CA ASP A 556 -15.46 -15.97 -18.09
C ASP A 556 -16.89 -16.60 -17.99
N ALA A 557 -17.49 -16.68 -16.79
CA ALA A 557 -18.88 -17.08 -16.54
C ALA A 557 -19.78 -15.91 -16.07
N ASP A 558 -19.25 -15.06 -15.17
CA ASP A 558 -19.86 -13.81 -14.69
C ASP A 558 -18.94 -12.64 -15.14
N PRO A 559 -19.01 -12.18 -16.41
CA PRO A 559 -18.01 -11.23 -16.95
C PRO A 559 -18.25 -9.78 -16.54
N TYR A 560 -19.47 -9.41 -16.14
CA TYR A 560 -19.82 -8.04 -15.74
C TYR A 560 -21.13 -7.98 -14.93
N TYR A 561 -21.51 -6.79 -14.47
CA TYR A 561 -22.84 -6.50 -13.91
C TYR A 561 -23.36 -5.10 -14.31
N GLU A 562 -24.69 -4.92 -14.33
CA GLU A 562 -25.32 -3.63 -14.62
C GLU A 562 -25.20 -2.61 -13.48
N VAL A 563 -25.06 -1.34 -13.85
CA VAL A 563 -24.89 -0.20 -12.93
C VAL A 563 -25.60 1.06 -13.46
N GLU A 564 -26.27 1.81 -12.57
CA GLU A 564 -26.80 3.15 -12.86
C GLU A 564 -26.18 4.22 -11.94
N VAL A 565 -25.77 5.37 -12.49
CA VAL A 565 -25.24 6.51 -11.72
C VAL A 565 -26.37 7.40 -11.22
N GLN A 566 -26.53 7.46 -9.91
CA GLN A 566 -27.57 8.24 -9.23
C GLN A 566 -27.19 9.73 -9.03
N GLY A 567 -25.89 10.04 -9.01
CA GLY A 567 -25.38 11.40 -8.85
C GLY A 567 -23.88 11.48 -9.11
N LEU A 568 -23.41 12.67 -9.54
CA LEU A 568 -22.00 13.01 -9.72
C LEU A 568 -21.69 14.28 -8.92
N TYR A 569 -20.52 14.33 -8.30
CA TYR A 569 -20.10 15.42 -7.41
C TYR A 569 -18.61 15.75 -7.58
N LEU A 570 -18.27 17.02 -7.51
CA LEU A 570 -16.90 17.51 -7.33
C LEU A 570 -16.70 17.91 -5.87
N ARG A 571 -15.67 17.36 -5.22
CA ARG A 571 -15.29 17.77 -3.86
C ARG A 571 -14.36 18.98 -3.94
N THR A 572 -14.87 20.13 -3.51
CA THR A 572 -14.13 21.40 -3.41
C THR A 572 -13.74 21.69 -1.95
N VAL A 573 -13.00 22.77 -1.71
CA VAL A 573 -12.63 23.24 -0.35
C VAL A 573 -13.59 24.31 0.18
N GLU A 574 -14.32 25.01 -0.71
CA GLU A 574 -15.20 26.12 -0.32
C GLU A 574 -16.66 25.65 -0.14
N ASP A 575 -17.19 24.91 -1.11
CA ASP A 575 -18.59 24.50 -1.18
C ASP A 575 -18.82 23.01 -0.82
N GLY A 576 -17.78 22.32 -0.33
CA GLY A 576 -17.85 20.88 -0.04
C GLY A 576 -18.11 20.05 -1.31
N PHE A 577 -19.12 19.17 -1.28
CA PHE A 577 -19.52 18.34 -2.42
C PHE A 577 -20.50 19.08 -3.36
N VAL A 578 -19.97 19.66 -4.43
CA VAL A 578 -20.73 20.35 -5.48
C VAL A 578 -21.31 19.33 -6.47
N PRO A 579 -22.64 19.21 -6.64
CA PRO A 579 -23.23 18.30 -7.61
C PRO A 579 -23.01 18.78 -9.05
N VAL A 580 -22.79 17.84 -9.97
CA VAL A 580 -22.56 18.10 -11.41
C VAL A 580 -23.44 17.16 -12.24
N GLN A 581 -23.95 17.61 -13.40
CA GLN A 581 -24.81 16.77 -14.25
C GLN A 581 -24.03 15.81 -15.17
N ARG A 582 -22.77 16.13 -15.48
CA ARG A 582 -21.90 15.39 -16.40
C ARG A 582 -20.44 15.43 -15.94
N ALA A 583 -19.65 14.44 -16.34
CA ALA A 583 -18.20 14.42 -16.17
C ALA A 583 -17.50 13.96 -17.47
N THR A 584 -16.47 14.68 -17.89
CA THR A 584 -15.82 14.52 -19.21
C THR A 584 -14.52 13.72 -19.14
N ALA A 585 -14.08 13.19 -20.28
CA ALA A 585 -12.77 12.55 -20.44
C ALA A 585 -11.62 13.43 -19.90
N GLY A 586 -10.85 12.89 -18.95
CA GLY A 586 -9.77 13.59 -18.26
C GLY A 586 -10.19 14.28 -16.94
N GLN A 587 -11.45 14.16 -16.54
CA GLN A 587 -11.99 14.61 -15.25
C GLN A 587 -12.04 13.46 -14.23
N THR A 588 -11.93 13.80 -12.95
CA THR A 588 -12.13 12.89 -11.82
C THR A 588 -13.25 13.43 -10.94
N VAL A 589 -14.23 12.59 -10.59
CA VAL A 589 -15.45 12.97 -9.87
C VAL A 589 -15.83 11.91 -8.84
N TYR A 590 -16.61 12.27 -7.82
CA TYR A 590 -17.29 11.31 -6.96
C TYR A 590 -18.64 10.91 -7.59
N ALA A 591 -18.91 9.62 -7.71
CA ALA A 591 -20.18 9.09 -8.26
C ALA A 591 -20.90 8.22 -7.24
N THR A 592 -22.22 8.36 -7.12
CA THR A 592 -23.08 7.58 -6.22
C THR A 592 -23.99 6.62 -6.98
N GLY A 593 -24.46 5.57 -6.30
CA GLY A 593 -25.37 4.56 -6.84
C GLY A 593 -24.71 3.31 -7.43
N LEU A 594 -23.37 3.28 -7.48
CA LEU A 594 -22.60 2.15 -7.98
C LEU A 594 -22.72 0.93 -7.02
N PRO A 595 -23.39 -0.17 -7.43
CA PRO A 595 -23.62 -1.34 -6.57
C PRO A 595 -22.40 -2.27 -6.60
N ALA A 596 -21.28 -1.79 -6.08
CA ALA A 596 -20.02 -2.52 -6.13
C ALA A 596 -20.10 -3.90 -5.44
N ARG A 597 -19.61 -4.94 -6.11
CA ARG A 597 -19.07 -6.14 -5.43
C ARG A 597 -17.80 -5.72 -4.67
N SER A 598 -17.26 -6.59 -3.80
CA SER A 598 -15.96 -6.33 -3.16
C SER A 598 -14.86 -6.24 -4.22
N GLY A 599 -13.84 -5.39 -4.03
CA GLY A 599 -12.76 -5.18 -5.00
C GLY A 599 -12.11 -3.81 -4.83
N SER A 600 -10.84 -3.68 -5.20
CA SER A 600 -10.06 -2.44 -5.03
C SER A 600 -10.43 -1.37 -6.06
N HIS A 601 -10.86 -1.79 -7.26
CA HIS A 601 -11.28 -0.90 -8.33
C HIS A 601 -12.17 -1.59 -9.37
N ILE A 602 -12.91 -0.78 -10.13
CA ILE A 602 -13.90 -1.18 -11.14
C ILE A 602 -13.58 -0.45 -12.46
N VAL A 603 -13.83 -1.11 -13.60
CA VAL A 603 -13.90 -0.46 -14.92
C VAL A 603 -15.36 -0.37 -15.35
N LEU A 604 -15.83 0.83 -15.65
CA LEU A 604 -17.18 1.13 -16.13
C LEU A 604 -17.14 1.38 -17.64
N VAL A 605 -18.03 0.73 -18.39
CA VAL A 605 -18.23 0.93 -19.84
C VAL A 605 -19.71 1.30 -20.08
N GLY A 606 -19.97 2.27 -20.96
CA GLY A 606 -21.32 2.76 -21.25
C GLY A 606 -21.54 3.19 -22.70
N GLY A 607 -22.79 3.50 -23.03
CA GLY A 607 -23.23 3.90 -24.37
C GLY A 607 -23.55 2.71 -25.29
N ALA A 608 -23.50 2.94 -26.60
CA ALA A 608 -23.82 1.96 -27.65
C ALA A 608 -23.12 0.61 -27.48
N ALA A 609 -21.88 0.59 -26.99
CA ALA A 609 -21.15 -0.65 -26.69
C ALA A 609 -21.86 -1.48 -25.61
N ALA A 610 -22.23 -0.87 -24.49
CA ALA A 610 -23.00 -1.51 -23.43
C ALA A 610 -24.41 -1.88 -23.89
N ALA A 611 -25.07 -1.00 -24.66
CA ALA A 611 -26.41 -1.24 -25.18
C ALA A 611 -26.49 -2.42 -26.16
N ALA A 612 -25.43 -2.70 -26.93
CA ALA A 612 -25.35 -3.89 -27.78
C ALA A 612 -25.31 -5.17 -26.94
N VAL A 613 -24.43 -5.23 -25.94
CA VAL A 613 -24.27 -6.38 -25.03
C VAL A 613 -25.55 -6.68 -24.25
N LEU A 614 -26.20 -5.65 -23.67
CA LEU A 614 -27.45 -5.85 -22.93
C LEU A 614 -28.65 -6.23 -23.83
N ALA A 615 -28.62 -5.87 -25.12
CA ALA A 615 -29.65 -6.29 -26.07
C ALA A 615 -29.53 -7.78 -26.47
N GLU A 616 -28.31 -8.31 -26.53
CA GLU A 616 -28.05 -9.74 -26.71
C GLU A 616 -28.59 -10.55 -25.51
N ASP A 617 -28.33 -10.09 -24.27
CA ASP A 617 -28.81 -10.72 -23.02
C ASP A 617 -30.35 -10.63 -22.83
N GLU A 618 -30.97 -9.47 -23.07
CA GLU A 618 -32.43 -9.32 -22.96
C GLU A 618 -33.21 -10.02 -24.10
N GLY A 619 -32.52 -10.58 -25.11
CA GLY A 619 -33.14 -11.22 -26.28
C GLY A 619 -33.92 -10.22 -27.16
N ALA A 620 -33.54 -8.95 -27.09
CA ALA A 620 -34.19 -7.86 -27.80
C ALA A 620 -33.76 -7.82 -29.29
N PRO A 621 -34.54 -7.19 -30.19
CA PRO A 621 -34.00 -6.80 -31.48
C PRO A 621 -32.80 -5.86 -31.25
N SER A 622 -31.66 -6.20 -31.84
CA SER A 622 -30.41 -5.45 -31.68
C SER A 622 -30.60 -3.96 -31.98
N PRO A 623 -29.84 -3.05 -31.33
CA PRO A 623 -29.86 -1.63 -31.68
C PRO A 623 -29.60 -1.45 -33.19
N PRO A 624 -30.21 -0.43 -33.83
CA PRO A 624 -30.19 -0.29 -35.28
C PRO A 624 -28.77 -0.28 -35.84
N GLU A 625 -28.59 -0.87 -37.02
CA GLU A 625 -27.37 -1.41 -37.63
C GLU A 625 -26.18 -0.43 -37.85
N ALA A 626 -26.26 0.80 -37.34
CA ALA A 626 -25.38 1.92 -37.62
C ALA A 626 -24.03 1.93 -36.87
N CYS A 627 -23.74 0.98 -35.97
CA CYS A 627 -22.51 0.98 -35.14
C CYS A 627 -21.61 -0.25 -35.25
N GLY A 628 -22.08 -1.38 -35.81
CA GLY A 628 -21.24 -2.56 -36.10
C GLY A 628 -20.53 -3.22 -34.90
N ILE A 629 -21.00 -3.00 -33.67
CA ILE A 629 -20.38 -3.55 -32.44
C ILE A 629 -20.99 -4.91 -32.10
N THR A 630 -20.16 -5.95 -32.01
CA THR A 630 -20.50 -7.26 -31.41
C THR A 630 -20.01 -7.33 -29.96
N SER A 631 -20.53 -8.25 -29.16
CA SER A 631 -20.09 -8.48 -27.76
C SER A 631 -18.63 -8.94 -27.58
N GLU A 632 -17.86 -9.17 -28.66
CA GLU A 632 -16.47 -9.65 -28.62
C GLU A 632 -15.51 -8.74 -27.83
N TRP A 633 -15.80 -7.43 -27.70
CA TRP A 633 -14.98 -6.49 -26.93
C TRP A 633 -14.99 -6.73 -25.41
N VAL A 634 -15.92 -7.52 -24.89
CA VAL A 634 -16.04 -7.84 -23.46
C VAL A 634 -14.87 -8.69 -22.97
N VAL A 635 -14.46 -9.70 -23.75
CA VAL A 635 -13.42 -10.68 -23.40
C VAL A 635 -12.02 -10.07 -23.09
N PRO A 636 -11.49 -9.09 -23.84
CA PRO A 636 -10.19 -8.48 -23.54
C PRO A 636 -10.20 -7.52 -22.34
N ILE A 637 -11.35 -7.07 -21.83
CA ILE A 637 -11.41 -6.15 -20.68
C ILE A 637 -11.20 -6.93 -19.39
N LYS A 638 -10.01 -6.77 -18.78
CA LYS A 638 -9.66 -7.43 -17.51
C LYS A 638 -9.05 -6.46 -16.52
N VAL A 639 -9.64 -6.42 -15.32
CA VAL A 639 -9.29 -5.49 -14.24
C VAL A 639 -7.98 -5.92 -13.60
N ARG A 640 -6.90 -5.15 -13.81
CA ARG A 640 -5.55 -5.53 -13.33
C ARG A 640 -5.30 -5.02 -11.93
N SER A 641 -5.06 -5.94 -11.00
CA SER A 641 -4.64 -5.70 -9.61
C SER A 641 -3.65 -4.53 -9.44
N LEU A 642 -3.75 -3.86 -8.30
CA LEU A 642 -2.83 -2.81 -7.88
C LEU A 642 -1.40 -3.33 -7.65
N GLY A 643 -1.18 -4.64 -7.50
CA GLY A 643 0.17 -5.23 -7.49
C GLY A 643 0.99 -4.90 -6.25
N PHE A 644 0.32 -4.89 -5.09
CA PHE A 644 0.94 -4.98 -3.76
C PHE A 644 0.96 -6.46 -3.29
N PRO A 645 1.80 -6.84 -2.30
CA PRO A 645 1.72 -8.17 -1.69
C PRO A 645 0.36 -8.43 -1.04
N GLN A 646 0.04 -9.70 -0.77
CA GLN A 646 -1.18 -10.09 -0.02
C GLN A 646 -1.13 -9.59 1.45
N PRO A 647 -2.28 -9.40 2.12
CA PRO A 647 -2.34 -9.19 3.56
C PRO A 647 -1.83 -10.43 4.32
N LEU A 648 -1.14 -10.20 5.44
CA LEU A 648 -0.40 -11.23 6.20
C LEU A 648 -0.72 -11.26 7.70
N LEU A 649 -1.33 -10.21 8.24
CA LEU A 649 -1.78 -10.13 9.61
C LEU A 649 -3.30 -10.31 9.65
N HIS A 650 -3.78 -11.11 10.59
CA HIS A 650 -5.16 -11.54 10.67
C HIS A 650 -5.69 -11.39 12.10
N VAL A 651 -6.98 -11.12 12.21
CA VAL A 651 -7.72 -10.98 13.47
C VAL A 651 -9.07 -11.69 13.31
N SER A 652 -9.35 -12.67 14.18
CA SER A 652 -10.68 -13.28 14.26
C SER A 652 -11.64 -12.34 14.99
N MET A 653 -12.86 -12.25 14.46
CA MET A 653 -13.93 -11.40 14.96
C MET A 653 -15.20 -12.21 15.21
N GLU A 654 -15.66 -12.19 16.47
CA GLU A 654 -16.83 -12.91 16.95
C GLU A 654 -18.02 -11.94 17.17
N VAL A 655 -19.19 -12.29 16.65
CA VAL A 655 -20.41 -11.51 16.86
C VAL A 655 -21.19 -12.07 18.05
N ARG A 656 -21.05 -11.45 19.23
CA ARG A 656 -21.68 -11.89 20.50
C ARG A 656 -23.20 -11.96 20.48
N ASP A 657 -23.84 -11.30 19.52
CA ASP A 657 -25.29 -11.22 19.33
C ASP A 657 -25.63 -11.68 17.91
N PRO A 658 -25.93 -12.98 17.68
CA PRO A 658 -26.13 -13.52 16.34
C PRO A 658 -27.32 -12.91 15.60
N ALA A 659 -28.29 -12.31 16.31
CA ALA A 659 -29.40 -11.58 15.69
C ALA A 659 -28.93 -10.32 14.95
N LYS A 660 -27.75 -9.78 15.30
CA LYS A 660 -27.12 -8.62 14.64
C LYS A 660 -26.06 -8.99 13.60
N ALA A 661 -25.80 -10.29 13.38
CA ALA A 661 -24.76 -10.75 12.46
C ALA A 661 -24.95 -10.25 11.02
N GLY A 662 -26.19 -10.07 10.55
CA GLY A 662 -26.48 -9.45 9.25
C GLY A 662 -25.94 -8.03 9.13
N SER A 663 -26.16 -7.17 10.12
CA SER A 663 -25.63 -5.80 10.13
C SER A 663 -24.10 -5.76 10.18
N VAL A 664 -23.46 -6.75 10.81
CA VAL A 664 -21.99 -6.90 10.77
C VAL A 664 -21.53 -7.34 9.38
N GLN A 665 -22.22 -8.28 8.75
CA GLN A 665 -21.93 -8.73 7.38
C GLN A 665 -22.09 -7.60 6.35
N ASP A 666 -23.13 -6.77 6.47
CA ASP A 666 -23.31 -5.55 5.66
C ASP A 666 -22.18 -4.55 5.90
N GLY A 667 -21.78 -4.35 7.17
CA GLY A 667 -20.66 -3.50 7.56
C GLY A 667 -19.32 -3.96 6.98
N LEU A 668 -19.01 -5.25 7.11
CA LEU A 668 -17.82 -5.87 6.50
C LEU A 668 -17.85 -5.76 4.97
N GLY A 669 -19.03 -5.95 4.35
CA GLY A 669 -19.22 -5.77 2.92
C GLY A 669 -18.94 -4.35 2.44
N VAL A 670 -19.30 -3.32 3.22
CA VAL A 670 -18.90 -1.93 2.99
C VAL A 670 -17.39 -1.74 3.19
N LEU A 671 -16.84 -2.28 4.28
CA LEU A 671 -15.44 -2.11 4.67
C LEU A 671 -14.45 -2.68 3.64
N LEU A 672 -14.74 -3.87 3.10
CA LEU A 672 -14.01 -4.50 1.99
C LEU A 672 -14.00 -3.64 0.72
N ARG A 673 -15.12 -2.98 0.41
CA ARG A 673 -15.25 -2.10 -0.76
C ARG A 673 -14.48 -0.80 -0.58
N THR A 674 -14.33 -0.31 0.65
CA THR A 674 -13.80 1.05 0.90
C THR A 674 -12.37 1.05 1.44
N SER A 675 -11.74 -0.11 1.63
CA SER A 675 -10.40 -0.26 2.19
C SER A 675 -9.55 -1.25 1.37
N PRO A 676 -8.88 -0.79 0.30
CA PRO A 676 -8.08 -1.66 -0.57
C PRO A 676 -6.95 -2.35 0.20
N GLY A 677 -6.84 -3.67 0.01
CA GLY A 677 -5.86 -4.51 0.70
C GLY A 677 -6.32 -5.08 2.05
N LEU A 678 -7.56 -4.77 2.48
CA LEU A 678 -8.25 -5.55 3.50
C LEU A 678 -8.94 -6.76 2.83
N ASP A 679 -8.89 -7.92 3.46
CA ASP A 679 -9.67 -9.10 3.07
C ASP A 679 -10.41 -9.68 4.28
N VAL A 680 -11.52 -10.40 4.07
CA VAL A 680 -12.35 -10.96 5.15
C VAL A 680 -12.87 -12.33 4.75
N HIS A 681 -12.36 -13.37 5.41
CA HIS A 681 -12.90 -14.72 5.32
C HIS A 681 -13.99 -14.94 6.39
N LYS A 682 -14.94 -15.84 6.11
CA LYS A 682 -15.89 -16.34 7.12
C LYS A 682 -15.63 -17.82 7.33
N GLU A 683 -15.17 -18.16 8.53
CA GLU A 683 -14.83 -19.51 8.93
C GLU A 683 -16.08 -20.40 9.05
N GLU A 684 -15.91 -21.72 8.95
CA GLU A 684 -16.99 -22.69 9.20
C GLU A 684 -17.54 -22.61 10.64
N THR A 685 -16.73 -22.10 11.59
CA THR A 685 -17.14 -21.82 12.97
C THR A 685 -18.15 -20.67 13.09
N GLY A 686 -18.28 -19.84 12.06
CA GLY A 686 -19.08 -18.62 12.05
C GLY A 686 -18.32 -17.35 12.46
N GLU A 687 -17.04 -17.46 12.83
CA GLU A 687 -16.14 -16.32 13.02
C GLU A 687 -15.82 -15.63 11.68
N TYR A 688 -15.43 -14.35 11.75
CA TYR A 688 -14.92 -13.59 10.59
C TYR A 688 -13.42 -13.31 10.78
N THR A 689 -12.57 -13.88 9.92
CA THR A 689 -11.12 -13.63 9.90
C THR A 689 -10.84 -12.42 9.01
N ILE A 690 -10.51 -11.29 9.63
CA ILE A 690 -10.18 -10.02 8.96
C ILE A 690 -8.67 -9.94 8.76
N SER A 691 -8.23 -9.65 7.53
CA SER A 691 -6.84 -9.72 7.08
C SER A 691 -6.34 -8.36 6.58
N GLY A 692 -5.12 -7.96 6.94
CA GLY A 692 -4.49 -6.70 6.52
C GLY A 692 -2.95 -6.76 6.45
N PHE A 693 -2.32 -5.66 6.06
CA PHE A 693 -0.87 -5.51 5.90
C PHE A 693 -0.11 -5.24 7.21
N GLY A 694 -0.79 -4.68 8.22
CA GLY A 694 -0.16 -4.19 9.45
C GLY A 694 -1.17 -3.80 10.53
N GLU A 695 -0.70 -3.57 11.75
CA GLU A 695 -1.55 -3.29 12.93
C GLU A 695 -2.42 -2.04 12.73
N LEU A 696 -1.88 -0.98 12.10
CA LEU A 696 -2.60 0.29 11.94
C LEU A 696 -3.80 0.15 10.99
N GLN A 697 -3.65 -0.61 9.90
CA GLN A 697 -4.74 -0.83 8.95
C GLN A 697 -5.87 -1.63 9.61
N LEU A 698 -5.52 -2.67 10.38
CA LEU A 698 -6.50 -3.49 11.11
C LEU A 698 -7.20 -2.68 12.21
N ASP A 699 -6.47 -1.91 13.03
CA ASP A 699 -7.08 -1.03 14.04
C ASP A 699 -7.99 0.05 13.41
N THR A 700 -7.56 0.67 12.30
CA THR A 700 -8.39 1.63 11.55
C THR A 700 -9.66 0.98 10.99
N ALA A 701 -9.55 -0.23 10.41
CA ALA A 701 -10.67 -0.96 9.86
C ALA A 701 -11.67 -1.39 10.95
N LEU A 702 -11.16 -1.87 12.09
CA LEU A 702 -11.96 -2.24 13.26
C LEU A 702 -12.59 -1.03 13.95
N HIS A 703 -11.91 0.13 13.96
CA HIS A 703 -12.48 1.39 14.44
C HIS A 703 -13.63 1.86 13.52
N GLU A 704 -13.45 1.85 12.20
CA GLU A 704 -14.52 2.20 11.26
C GLU A 704 -15.71 1.22 11.35
N LEU A 705 -15.45 -0.08 11.55
CA LEU A 705 -16.51 -1.07 11.77
C LEU A 705 -17.28 -0.82 13.07
N ARG A 706 -16.57 -0.62 14.19
CA ARG A 706 -17.17 -0.40 15.53
C ARG A 706 -17.90 0.93 15.63
N HIS A 707 -17.31 2.04 15.18
CA HIS A 707 -17.86 3.38 15.40
C HIS A 707 -18.65 3.91 14.20
N GLY A 708 -18.22 3.59 12.97
CA GLY A 708 -18.79 4.13 11.73
C GLY A 708 -19.85 3.26 11.05
N LEU A 709 -19.87 1.95 11.28
CA LEU A 709 -20.79 1.00 10.61
C LEU A 709 -21.78 0.38 11.60
N CYS A 710 -21.27 -0.29 12.64
CA CYS A 710 -22.04 -1.16 13.54
C CYS A 710 -22.04 -0.71 15.03
N PRO A 711 -22.30 0.57 15.38
CA PRO A 711 -22.12 1.11 16.74
C PRO A 711 -23.05 0.55 17.83
N SER A 712 -23.98 -0.35 17.48
CA SER A 712 -24.89 -1.05 18.42
C SER A 712 -24.58 -2.54 18.57
N VAL A 713 -23.45 -3.02 18.02
CA VAL A 713 -23.02 -4.42 18.07
C VAL A 713 -21.78 -4.58 18.96
N PRO A 714 -21.85 -5.29 20.10
CA PRO A 714 -20.66 -5.62 20.88
C PRO A 714 -19.90 -6.76 20.21
N VAL A 715 -18.69 -6.48 19.72
CA VAL A 715 -17.87 -7.39 18.92
C VAL A 715 -16.71 -7.95 19.75
N GLY A 716 -16.59 -9.28 19.81
CA GLY A 716 -15.41 -9.99 20.31
C GLY A 716 -14.29 -9.98 19.28
N ILE A 717 -13.05 -9.87 19.74
CA ILE A 717 -11.85 -9.78 18.89
C ILE A 717 -10.74 -10.64 19.50
N SER A 718 -10.11 -11.49 18.70
CA SER A 718 -8.99 -12.33 19.11
C SER A 718 -7.68 -11.55 19.27
N GLN A 719 -6.64 -12.22 19.80
CA GLN A 719 -5.27 -11.78 19.54
C GLN A 719 -4.97 -11.89 18.03
N PRO A 720 -4.16 -10.99 17.45
CA PRO A 720 -3.77 -11.08 16.05
C PRO A 720 -2.82 -12.26 15.82
N PHE A 721 -2.83 -12.79 14.60
CA PHE A 721 -1.95 -13.87 14.14
C PHE A 721 -1.52 -13.63 12.69
N VAL A 722 -0.62 -14.47 12.16
CA VAL A 722 -0.15 -14.36 10.78
C VAL A 722 -0.56 -15.56 9.92
N THR A 723 -0.58 -15.37 8.60
CA THR A 723 -0.51 -16.49 7.66
C THR A 723 0.90 -17.06 7.66
N PHE A 724 0.99 -18.38 7.72
CA PHE A 724 2.24 -19.09 7.46
C PHE A 724 2.28 -19.53 5.99
N ALA A 725 3.45 -19.93 5.52
CA ALA A 725 3.61 -20.60 4.23
C ALA A 725 4.29 -21.96 4.44
N GLU A 726 4.27 -22.80 3.40
CA GLU A 726 4.94 -24.10 3.43
C GLU A 726 6.09 -24.14 2.41
N THR A 727 7.13 -24.91 2.67
CA THR A 727 8.24 -25.15 1.72
C THR A 727 8.83 -26.54 1.93
N VAL A 728 9.86 -26.93 1.19
CA VAL A 728 10.56 -28.22 1.35
C VAL A 728 12.03 -28.00 1.68
N GLN A 729 12.63 -28.90 2.46
CA GLN A 729 14.05 -28.79 2.85
C GLN A 729 14.99 -29.48 1.86
N ASP A 730 14.59 -30.63 1.31
CA ASP A 730 15.47 -31.43 0.47
C ASP A 730 15.50 -30.89 -0.98
N ALA A 731 16.68 -30.87 -1.60
CA ALA A 731 16.87 -30.36 -2.97
C ALA A 731 16.23 -31.27 -4.03
N GLU A 732 16.23 -32.58 -3.78
CA GLU A 732 15.47 -33.59 -4.51
C GLU A 732 14.88 -34.56 -3.48
N GLY A 733 13.55 -34.64 -3.42
CA GLY A 733 12.81 -35.54 -2.53
C GLY A 733 12.62 -36.94 -3.10
N LEU A 734 11.97 -37.81 -2.31
CA LEU A 734 11.61 -39.15 -2.74
C LEU A 734 10.57 -39.13 -3.89
N LEU A 735 10.78 -40.00 -4.89
CA LEU A 735 9.83 -40.26 -5.97
C LEU A 735 8.51 -40.80 -5.38
N ALA A 736 7.46 -39.99 -5.44
CA ALA A 736 6.11 -40.43 -5.10
C ALA A 736 5.39 -40.93 -6.34
N MET A 737 4.94 -42.19 -6.28
CA MET A 737 4.14 -42.81 -7.34
C MET A 737 2.70 -42.99 -6.88
N THR A 738 1.75 -42.85 -7.79
CA THR A 738 0.32 -43.13 -7.54
C THR A 738 -0.32 -43.90 -8.68
N GLY A 739 -1.50 -44.45 -8.42
CA GLY A 739 -2.40 -44.97 -9.44
C GLY A 739 -2.40 -46.49 -9.61
N THR A 740 -2.90 -46.94 -10.76
CA THR A 740 -2.95 -48.35 -11.17
C THR A 740 -2.14 -48.53 -12.46
N ARG A 741 -1.96 -49.78 -12.92
CA ARG A 741 -1.14 -50.14 -14.10
C ARG A 741 -1.51 -49.47 -15.44
N ASN A 742 -2.58 -48.67 -15.49
CA ASN A 742 -3.10 -48.02 -16.70
C ASN A 742 -3.30 -46.50 -16.53
N ASN A 743 -2.97 -45.96 -15.35
CA ASN A 743 -3.05 -44.54 -15.01
C ASN A 743 -2.12 -44.30 -13.82
N SER A 744 -0.82 -44.27 -14.09
CA SER A 744 0.23 -44.11 -13.09
C SER A 744 1.06 -42.85 -13.35
N LEU A 745 1.37 -42.14 -12.26
CA LEU A 745 2.09 -40.86 -12.28
C LEU A 745 3.20 -40.88 -11.24
N GLY A 746 4.39 -40.41 -11.62
CA GLY A 746 5.55 -40.26 -10.74
C GLY A 746 6.02 -38.82 -10.64
N PHE A 747 6.11 -38.29 -9.41
CA PHE A 747 6.61 -36.93 -9.15
C PHE A 747 7.76 -36.93 -8.14
N VAL A 748 8.73 -36.04 -8.37
CA VAL A 748 9.74 -35.63 -7.40
C VAL A 748 9.51 -34.15 -7.08
N SER A 749 9.66 -33.76 -5.81
CA SER A 749 9.62 -32.36 -5.40
C SER A 749 10.96 -31.93 -4.80
N GLY A 750 11.35 -30.68 -5.02
CA GLY A 750 12.66 -30.16 -4.61
C GLY A 750 12.66 -28.65 -4.32
N ALA A 751 13.57 -28.20 -3.46
CA ALA A 751 13.68 -26.80 -3.05
C ALA A 751 14.28 -25.90 -4.15
N LEU A 752 13.68 -24.73 -4.38
CA LEU A 752 14.15 -23.71 -5.32
C LEU A 752 15.13 -22.70 -4.66
N PRO A 753 16.03 -22.06 -5.44
CA PRO A 753 16.85 -20.95 -4.95
C PRO A 753 15.99 -19.75 -4.51
N ARG A 754 16.16 -19.28 -3.26
CA ARG A 754 15.37 -18.16 -2.69
C ARG A 754 15.33 -16.91 -3.59
N ALA A 755 16.43 -16.59 -4.26
CA ALA A 755 16.52 -15.44 -5.18
C ALA A 755 15.59 -15.58 -6.40
N PHE A 756 15.40 -16.79 -6.93
CA PHE A 756 14.46 -17.07 -8.01
C PHE A 756 13.02 -16.90 -7.55
N THR A 757 12.68 -17.45 -6.38
CA THR A 757 11.36 -17.32 -5.74
C THR A 757 10.99 -15.85 -5.51
N GLN A 758 11.92 -15.07 -4.95
CA GLN A 758 11.75 -13.62 -4.72
C GLN A 758 11.60 -12.83 -6.03
N ALA A 759 12.37 -13.16 -7.07
CA ALA A 759 12.26 -12.48 -8.36
C ALA A 759 10.87 -12.66 -9.01
N ILE A 760 10.20 -13.80 -8.80
CA ILE A 760 8.83 -14.03 -9.26
C ILE A 760 7.81 -13.29 -8.38
N GLU A 761 7.90 -13.42 -7.05
CA GLU A 761 6.94 -12.77 -6.13
C GLU A 761 6.96 -11.24 -6.23
N TYR A 762 8.11 -10.62 -6.54
CA TYR A 762 8.24 -9.16 -6.75
C TYR A 762 8.11 -8.71 -8.21
N GLU A 763 7.57 -9.55 -9.09
CA GLU A 763 7.35 -9.29 -10.53
C GLU A 763 8.59 -8.89 -11.36
N GLN A 764 9.81 -9.11 -10.84
CA GLN A 764 11.07 -8.90 -11.58
C GLN A 764 11.22 -9.93 -12.72
N LEU A 765 10.69 -11.14 -12.51
CA LEU A 765 10.60 -12.22 -13.48
C LEU A 765 9.15 -12.63 -13.67
N ARG A 766 8.62 -12.47 -14.89
CA ARG A 766 7.33 -13.05 -15.28
C ARG A 766 7.57 -14.33 -16.07
N LEU A 767 7.18 -15.49 -15.52
CA LEU A 767 7.31 -16.79 -16.16
C LEU A 767 6.36 -16.94 -17.36
N PHE A 768 5.10 -16.53 -17.20
CA PHE A 768 4.05 -16.64 -18.22
C PHE A 768 3.38 -15.28 -18.44
N SER A 769 3.78 -14.56 -19.48
CA SER A 769 3.20 -13.26 -19.85
C SER A 769 1.95 -13.42 -20.71
N THR A 770 0.83 -12.87 -20.27
CA THR A 770 -0.45 -12.79 -21.02
C THR A 770 -0.44 -11.75 -22.15
N GLU A 771 0.75 -11.42 -22.68
CA GLU A 771 0.92 -10.49 -23.80
C GLU A 771 1.00 -11.27 -25.11
N LEU A 772 0.27 -10.80 -26.13
CA LEU A 772 -0.09 -11.45 -27.41
C LEU A 772 1.09 -11.80 -28.37
N ASN A 773 2.29 -12.04 -27.86
CA ASN A 773 3.52 -12.29 -28.64
C ASN A 773 4.19 -13.63 -28.21
N GLU A 774 3.41 -14.71 -28.19
CA GLU A 774 3.81 -16.02 -27.65
C GLU A 774 5.12 -16.56 -28.28
N ASP A 775 5.27 -16.45 -29.60
CA ASP A 775 6.42 -16.97 -30.40
C ASP A 775 7.82 -16.56 -29.94
N ARG A 776 7.95 -15.43 -29.22
CA ARG A 776 9.26 -14.83 -28.86
C ARG A 776 9.59 -14.91 -27.37
N GLN A 777 8.67 -15.39 -26.54
CA GLN A 777 8.80 -15.39 -25.08
C GLN A 777 9.63 -16.58 -24.54
N PRO A 778 9.36 -17.86 -24.86
CA PRO A 778 10.02 -18.99 -24.21
C PRO A 778 11.54 -19.02 -24.43
N ARG A 779 12.02 -18.62 -25.62
CA ARG A 779 13.45 -18.53 -25.94
C ARG A 779 14.21 -17.48 -25.11
N LYS A 780 13.52 -16.46 -24.61
CA LYS A 780 14.08 -15.48 -23.66
C LYS A 780 14.02 -15.99 -22.22
N LEU A 781 12.94 -16.70 -21.86
CA LEU A 781 12.77 -17.20 -20.49
C LEU A 781 13.86 -18.21 -20.11
N TRP A 782 14.04 -19.29 -20.90
CA TRP A 782 15.01 -20.33 -20.52
C TRP A 782 16.46 -19.82 -20.49
N THR A 783 16.79 -18.83 -21.35
CA THR A 783 18.12 -18.19 -21.32
C THR A 783 18.34 -17.33 -20.08
N VAL A 784 17.28 -16.73 -19.50
CA VAL A 784 17.33 -16.05 -18.20
C VAL A 784 17.41 -17.05 -17.04
N LEU A 785 16.57 -18.10 -17.03
CA LEU A 785 16.61 -19.16 -16.01
C LEU A 785 18.00 -19.79 -15.88
N ARG A 786 18.61 -20.13 -17.02
CA ARG A 786 19.95 -20.74 -17.07
C ARG A 786 21.08 -19.77 -16.70
N ARG A 787 21.01 -18.50 -17.13
CA ARG A 787 22.09 -17.51 -16.93
C ARG A 787 22.08 -16.90 -15.52
N ASP A 788 20.90 -16.54 -15.04
CA ASP A 788 20.74 -15.73 -13.82
C ASP A 788 20.40 -16.57 -12.58
N TYR A 789 19.82 -17.77 -12.75
CA TYR A 789 19.39 -18.65 -11.66
C TYR A 789 19.98 -20.07 -11.71
N GLY A 790 20.84 -20.37 -12.70
CA GLY A 790 21.62 -21.61 -12.74
C GLY A 790 20.86 -22.89 -13.11
N PHE A 791 19.65 -22.78 -13.67
CA PHE A 791 18.86 -23.93 -14.11
C PHE A 791 19.57 -24.74 -15.22
N ASP A 792 19.32 -26.05 -15.26
CA ASP A 792 19.73 -26.86 -16.40
C ASP A 792 18.99 -26.46 -17.70
N ALA A 793 19.61 -26.75 -18.84
CA ALA A 793 19.06 -26.47 -20.16
C ALA A 793 17.79 -27.26 -20.49
N LEU A 794 17.60 -28.48 -19.97
CA LEU A 794 16.37 -29.25 -20.16
C LEU A 794 15.27 -28.71 -19.22
N ASP A 795 15.53 -28.68 -17.91
CA ASP A 795 14.61 -28.14 -16.90
C ASP A 795 14.04 -26.77 -17.29
N ALA A 796 14.89 -25.86 -17.77
CA ALA A 796 14.49 -24.51 -18.16
C ALA A 796 13.65 -24.45 -19.46
N GLN A 797 13.69 -25.47 -20.33
CA GLN A 797 12.90 -25.55 -21.55
C GLN A 797 11.53 -26.22 -21.32
N HIS A 798 11.42 -27.13 -20.36
CA HIS A 798 10.24 -27.97 -20.12
C HIS A 798 9.36 -27.52 -18.95
N VAL A 799 9.39 -26.22 -18.60
CA VAL A 799 8.53 -25.63 -17.55
C VAL A 799 7.06 -25.56 -18.02
N LEU A 800 6.21 -26.46 -17.52
CA LEU A 800 4.80 -26.59 -17.91
C LEU A 800 3.89 -25.53 -17.28
N ALA A 801 4.13 -25.17 -16.01
CA ALA A 801 3.25 -24.28 -15.26
C ALA A 801 3.94 -23.62 -14.06
N ALA A 802 3.42 -22.45 -13.67
CA ALA A 802 3.61 -21.90 -12.33
C ALA A 802 2.38 -22.19 -11.44
N GLY A 803 2.57 -22.07 -10.12
CA GLY A 803 1.49 -22.19 -9.14
C GLY A 803 1.80 -21.50 -7.80
N PRO A 804 0.76 -21.12 -7.02
CA PRO A 804 -0.63 -21.55 -7.17
C PRO A 804 -1.44 -20.85 -8.28
N ASP A 805 -1.15 -19.59 -8.62
CA ASP A 805 -1.96 -18.87 -9.61
C ASP A 805 -1.68 -19.30 -11.05
N GLY A 806 -2.62 -18.97 -11.96
CA GLY A 806 -2.54 -19.35 -13.37
C GLY A 806 -1.34 -18.78 -14.13
N THR A 807 -0.85 -17.60 -13.73
CA THR A 807 0.16 -16.80 -14.45
C THR A 807 1.36 -16.37 -13.59
N LYS A 808 1.27 -16.56 -12.27
CA LYS A 808 2.26 -16.17 -11.26
C LYS A 808 2.38 -17.27 -10.22
N GLY A 809 3.53 -17.39 -9.59
CA GLY A 809 3.67 -18.35 -8.49
C GLY A 809 5.12 -18.62 -8.10
N PRO A 810 5.43 -18.74 -6.80
CA PRO A 810 6.77 -19.07 -6.30
C PRO A 810 7.19 -20.53 -6.54
N ASN A 811 6.36 -21.33 -7.21
CA ASN A 811 6.56 -22.75 -7.49
C ASN A 811 6.41 -23.04 -8.99
N ILE A 812 7.14 -24.04 -9.47
CA ILE A 812 7.13 -24.45 -10.89
C ILE A 812 6.86 -25.96 -11.05
N LEU A 813 6.22 -26.31 -12.15
CA LEU A 813 6.06 -27.68 -12.64
C LEU A 813 6.94 -27.86 -13.88
N ILE A 814 7.77 -28.89 -13.89
CA ILE A 814 8.69 -29.25 -14.99
C ILE A 814 8.28 -30.62 -15.53
N ASP A 815 8.25 -30.76 -16.85
CA ASP A 815 8.21 -32.06 -17.54
C ASP A 815 9.63 -32.63 -17.63
N ASP A 816 9.90 -33.74 -16.96
CA ASP A 816 11.19 -34.46 -16.99
C ASP A 816 10.94 -35.91 -17.48
N THR A 817 9.90 -36.09 -18.31
CA THR A 817 9.52 -37.39 -18.86
C THR A 817 10.36 -37.75 -20.09
N LEU A 818 10.84 -38.99 -20.14
CA LEU A 818 11.59 -39.51 -21.28
C LEU A 818 10.63 -40.08 -22.35
N GLU A 819 10.78 -39.63 -23.60
CA GLU A 819 9.96 -40.12 -24.74
C GLU A 819 10.08 -41.64 -24.94
N GLU A 820 11.20 -42.26 -24.54
CA GLU A 820 11.42 -43.71 -24.62
C GLU A 820 10.66 -44.50 -23.53
N GLU A 821 10.28 -43.87 -22.42
CA GLU A 821 9.55 -44.51 -21.30
C GLU A 821 8.03 -44.28 -21.38
N ALA A 822 7.58 -43.30 -22.15
CA ALA A 822 6.16 -42.95 -22.33
C ALA A 822 5.41 -43.96 -23.23
N HIS A 823 4.72 -44.94 -22.63
CA HIS A 823 3.87 -45.90 -23.36
C HIS A 823 2.73 -45.26 -24.16
N HIS A 824 2.26 -44.08 -23.73
CA HIS A 824 1.20 -43.31 -24.38
C HIS A 824 1.58 -41.82 -24.43
N PRO A 825 1.43 -41.11 -25.57
CA PRO A 825 1.74 -39.68 -25.66
C PRO A 825 0.75 -38.84 -24.86
N LEU A 826 1.27 -37.98 -23.99
CA LEU A 826 0.50 -37.20 -23.02
C LEU A 826 -0.40 -36.16 -23.71
N LYS A 827 -1.72 -36.26 -23.53
CA LYS A 827 -2.69 -35.34 -24.16
C LYS A 827 -2.62 -33.95 -23.52
N VAL A 828 -2.82 -32.89 -24.31
CA VAL A 828 -2.94 -31.50 -23.81
C VAL A 828 -4.04 -31.35 -22.74
N ALA A 829 -5.12 -32.14 -22.82
CA ALA A 829 -6.15 -32.19 -21.77
C ALA A 829 -5.61 -32.75 -20.44
N HIS A 830 -4.83 -33.83 -20.49
CA HIS A 830 -4.18 -34.43 -19.33
C HIS A 830 -3.07 -33.53 -18.77
N GLN A 831 -2.29 -32.84 -19.61
CA GLN A 831 -1.34 -31.80 -19.17
C GLN A 831 -2.05 -30.68 -18.40
N ARG A 832 -3.20 -30.20 -18.89
CA ARG A 832 -4.03 -29.20 -18.18
C ARG A 832 -4.58 -29.74 -16.84
N ALA A 833 -4.99 -31.01 -16.79
CA ALA A 833 -5.42 -31.65 -15.55
C ALA A 833 -4.29 -31.77 -14.51
N ILE A 834 -3.07 -32.12 -14.93
CA ILE A 834 -1.88 -32.17 -14.08
C ILE A 834 -1.50 -30.76 -13.60
N ALA A 835 -1.48 -29.76 -14.48
CA ALA A 835 -1.19 -28.37 -14.11
C ALA A 835 -2.24 -27.79 -13.13
N SER A 836 -3.52 -28.18 -13.28
CA SER A 836 -4.59 -27.84 -12.33
C SER A 836 -4.41 -28.52 -10.97
N ALA A 837 -4.05 -29.82 -10.96
CA ALA A 837 -3.71 -30.54 -9.74
C ALA A 837 -2.50 -29.92 -9.02
N PHE A 838 -1.46 -29.54 -9.76
CA PHE A 838 -0.28 -28.85 -9.23
C PHE A 838 -0.67 -27.53 -8.55
N ARG A 839 -1.40 -26.65 -9.24
CA ARG A 839 -1.88 -25.39 -8.66
C ARG A 839 -2.72 -25.59 -7.40
N SER A 840 -3.67 -26.53 -7.43
CA SER A 840 -4.48 -26.89 -6.26
C SER A 840 -3.66 -27.44 -5.10
N THR A 841 -2.61 -28.24 -5.37
CA THR A 841 -1.72 -28.79 -4.32
C THR A 841 -0.84 -27.71 -3.72
N MET A 842 -0.27 -26.81 -4.55
CA MET A 842 0.57 -25.70 -4.10
C MET A 842 -0.23 -24.61 -3.37
N ALA A 843 -1.53 -24.47 -3.63
CA ALA A 843 -2.41 -23.59 -2.88
C ALA A 843 -2.78 -24.14 -1.50
N ALA A 844 -2.92 -25.46 -1.37
CA ALA A 844 -3.42 -26.11 -0.16
C ALA A 844 -2.34 -26.65 0.79
N GLY A 845 -1.18 -27.09 0.30
CA GLY A 845 -0.07 -27.56 1.13
C GLY A 845 -0.29 -28.89 1.88
N PRO A 846 0.79 -29.60 2.28
CA PRO A 846 0.71 -30.82 3.08
C PRO A 846 0.52 -30.63 4.60
N LEU A 847 1.10 -29.59 5.22
CA LEU A 847 1.26 -29.44 6.68
C LEU A 847 0.10 -28.74 7.39
N VAL A 848 -0.30 -27.55 6.94
CA VAL A 848 -1.18 -26.62 7.68
C VAL A 848 -2.33 -26.07 6.84
N GLY A 849 -2.52 -26.56 5.61
CA GLY A 849 -3.56 -26.03 4.73
C GLY A 849 -3.18 -24.65 4.16
N GLU A 850 -1.89 -24.38 3.95
CA GLU A 850 -1.37 -23.07 3.49
C GLU A 850 -0.60 -23.16 2.17
N MET A 851 -0.41 -21.99 1.54
CA MET A 851 0.32 -21.85 0.29
C MET A 851 1.78 -22.30 0.40
N VAL A 852 2.15 -23.25 -0.46
CA VAL A 852 3.52 -23.71 -0.69
C VAL A 852 4.32 -22.64 -1.44
N ARG A 853 5.61 -22.49 -1.13
CA ARG A 853 6.55 -21.53 -1.73
C ARG A 853 7.92 -22.14 -1.96
N GLY A 854 8.54 -21.80 -3.09
CA GLY A 854 9.92 -22.19 -3.39
C GLY A 854 10.08 -23.67 -3.72
N VAL A 855 9.11 -24.30 -4.38
CA VAL A 855 9.17 -25.72 -4.78
C VAL A 855 9.17 -25.90 -6.30
N ALA A 856 10.08 -26.73 -6.80
CA ALA A 856 9.98 -27.35 -8.12
C ALA A 856 9.33 -28.74 -7.98
N ALA A 857 8.33 -29.04 -8.80
CA ALA A 857 7.84 -30.40 -9.00
C ALA A 857 8.26 -30.89 -10.39
N LYS A 858 8.98 -32.00 -10.45
CA LYS A 858 9.35 -32.69 -11.68
C LYS A 858 8.39 -33.85 -11.91
N LEU A 859 7.77 -33.92 -13.09
CA LEU A 859 7.04 -35.08 -13.57
C LEU A 859 8.05 -36.05 -14.21
N ILE A 860 8.28 -37.20 -13.57
CA ILE A 860 9.29 -38.18 -14.02
C ILE A 860 8.70 -39.17 -15.03
N PHE A 861 7.46 -39.62 -14.80
CA PHE A 861 6.73 -40.46 -15.75
C PHE A 861 5.21 -40.26 -15.62
N ALA A 862 4.50 -40.54 -16.72
CA ALA A 862 3.04 -40.50 -16.78
C ALA A 862 2.48 -41.51 -17.79
N ASP A 863 2.24 -42.75 -17.38
CA ASP A 863 1.50 -43.72 -18.19
C ASP A 863 0.00 -43.61 -17.91
N ILE A 864 -0.69 -42.85 -18.76
CA ILE A 864 -2.12 -42.58 -18.68
C ILE A 864 -2.80 -43.15 -19.92
N ASP A 865 -3.66 -44.16 -19.76
CA ASP A 865 -4.48 -44.64 -20.87
C ASP A 865 -5.34 -43.51 -21.45
N ALA A 866 -5.40 -43.45 -22.78
CA ALA A 866 -6.12 -42.44 -23.54
C ALA A 866 -7.63 -42.39 -23.26
N SER A 867 -8.23 -43.42 -22.65
CA SER A 867 -9.63 -43.43 -22.21
C SER A 867 -9.88 -42.75 -20.83
N THR A 868 -8.81 -42.48 -20.07
CA THR A 868 -8.89 -41.96 -18.70
C THR A 868 -9.48 -40.55 -18.65
N ARG A 869 -10.49 -40.36 -17.78
CA ARG A 869 -11.13 -39.05 -17.53
C ARG A 869 -10.21 -38.12 -16.76
N ASP A 870 -10.12 -36.86 -17.21
CA ASP A 870 -9.29 -35.79 -16.65
C ASP A 870 -9.46 -35.61 -15.13
N ALA A 871 -10.67 -35.76 -14.59
CA ALA A 871 -10.93 -35.67 -13.15
C ALA A 871 -10.21 -36.75 -12.32
N VAL A 872 -9.99 -37.94 -12.89
CA VAL A 872 -9.22 -39.03 -12.25
C VAL A 872 -7.73 -38.73 -12.32
N VAL A 873 -7.25 -38.21 -13.45
CA VAL A 873 -5.86 -37.74 -13.60
C VAL A 873 -5.55 -36.62 -12.59
N LEU A 874 -6.45 -35.63 -12.46
CA LEU A 874 -6.31 -34.52 -11.51
C LEU A 874 -6.28 -35.02 -10.06
N SER A 875 -7.20 -35.91 -9.68
CA SER A 875 -7.24 -36.49 -8.32
C SER A 875 -5.97 -37.28 -7.99
N ASN A 876 -5.51 -38.12 -8.93
CA ASN A 876 -4.28 -38.90 -8.77
C ASN A 876 -3.06 -37.96 -8.66
N ALA A 877 -2.89 -37.03 -9.60
CA ALA A 877 -1.78 -36.08 -9.61
C ALA A 877 -1.69 -35.28 -8.30
N ARG A 878 -2.84 -34.82 -7.76
CA ARG A 878 -2.90 -34.11 -6.47
C ARG A 878 -2.40 -34.96 -5.31
N THR A 879 -2.77 -36.24 -5.26
CA THR A 879 -2.28 -37.17 -4.23
C THR A 879 -0.78 -37.44 -4.40
N ALA A 880 -0.30 -37.70 -5.62
CA ALA A 880 1.11 -37.93 -5.89
C ALA A 880 1.99 -36.72 -5.50
N LEU A 881 1.54 -35.50 -5.83
CA LEU A 881 2.22 -34.26 -5.47
C LEU A 881 2.22 -34.00 -3.96
N ARG A 882 1.11 -34.29 -3.24
CA ARG A 882 1.11 -34.23 -1.77
C ARG A 882 2.12 -35.21 -1.17
N HIS A 883 2.23 -36.40 -1.75
CA HIS A 883 3.18 -37.42 -1.31
C HIS A 883 4.65 -37.03 -1.65
N SER A 884 4.93 -36.43 -2.80
CA SER A 884 6.30 -35.98 -3.16
C SER A 884 6.74 -34.80 -2.30
N LEU A 885 5.83 -33.91 -1.91
CA LEU A 885 6.10 -32.85 -0.94
C LEU A 885 6.47 -33.41 0.43
N PHE A 886 5.74 -34.41 0.95
CA PHE A 886 6.14 -35.13 2.17
C PHE A 886 7.51 -35.82 2.00
N GLY A 887 7.75 -36.42 0.83
CA GLY A 887 9.02 -37.04 0.44
C GLY A 887 10.22 -36.10 0.32
N ALA A 888 9.99 -34.77 0.32
CA ALA A 888 11.02 -33.72 0.28
C ALA A 888 11.21 -33.00 1.64
N ARG A 889 10.64 -33.54 2.72
CA ARG A 889 10.61 -32.98 4.09
C ARG A 889 10.06 -31.55 4.16
N PRO A 890 8.75 -31.37 4.29
CA PRO A 890 8.16 -30.05 4.32
C PRO A 890 8.48 -29.29 5.61
N ARG A 891 8.53 -27.97 5.50
CA ARG A 891 8.86 -27.01 6.55
C ARG A 891 7.86 -25.87 6.55
N LEU A 892 7.58 -25.33 7.73
CA LEU A 892 6.80 -24.12 7.88
C LEU A 892 7.69 -22.90 7.62
N MET A 893 7.16 -21.87 6.98
CA MET A 893 7.76 -20.55 6.83
C MET A 893 6.91 -19.49 7.52
N GLU A 894 7.56 -18.53 8.16
CA GLU A 894 6.94 -17.34 8.74
C GLU A 894 7.26 -16.09 7.90
N PRO A 895 6.33 -15.11 7.83
CA PRO A 895 6.63 -13.85 7.18
C PRO A 895 7.52 -13.00 8.09
N VAL A 896 8.60 -12.48 7.54
CA VAL A 896 9.55 -11.61 8.24
C VAL A 896 9.30 -10.16 7.83
N MET A 897 9.11 -9.30 8.83
CA MET A 897 8.98 -7.87 8.66
C MET A 897 10.37 -7.22 8.67
N ALA A 898 10.60 -6.28 7.75
CA ALA A 898 11.67 -5.31 7.90
C ALA A 898 11.15 -4.12 8.69
N VAL A 899 11.98 -3.61 9.59
CA VAL A 899 11.70 -2.45 10.44
C VAL A 899 12.73 -1.37 10.11
N GLU A 900 12.26 -0.22 9.63
CA GLU A 900 13.08 0.99 9.45
C GLU A 900 12.88 1.86 10.70
N ILE A 901 13.92 2.01 11.53
CA ILE A 901 13.84 2.75 12.80
C ILE A 901 14.64 4.04 12.68
N LEU A 902 13.93 5.18 12.69
CA LEU A 902 14.54 6.50 12.82
C LEU A 902 14.78 6.78 14.30
N CYS A 903 16.03 6.98 14.72
CA CYS A 903 16.37 7.15 16.14
C CYS A 903 17.56 8.07 16.41
N ALA A 904 17.73 8.49 17.66
CA ALA A 904 18.97 9.05 18.16
C ALA A 904 20.02 7.94 18.39
N PRO A 905 21.33 8.20 18.22
CA PRO A 905 22.39 7.21 18.39
C PRO A 905 22.41 6.57 19.79
N GLU A 906 21.97 7.30 20.81
CA GLU A 906 21.90 6.83 22.21
C GLU A 906 20.89 5.68 22.39
N CYS A 907 19.85 5.60 21.56
CA CYS A 907 18.83 4.55 21.62
C CYS A 907 19.26 3.22 20.99
N VAL A 908 20.30 3.20 20.16
CA VAL A 908 20.67 2.05 19.31
C VAL A 908 20.91 0.77 20.13
N LEU A 909 21.62 0.86 21.25
CA LEU A 909 21.88 -0.29 22.13
C LEU A 909 20.59 -0.85 22.73
N GLN A 910 19.70 0.03 23.19
CA GLN A 910 18.38 -0.35 23.74
C GLN A 910 17.51 -1.02 22.66
N LEU A 911 17.55 -0.53 21.41
CA LEU A 911 16.86 -1.17 20.29
C LEU A 911 17.37 -2.59 20.05
N GLY A 912 18.68 -2.83 20.16
CA GLY A 912 19.27 -4.17 20.09
C GLY A 912 18.67 -5.14 21.12
N ASP A 913 18.65 -4.73 22.40
CA ASP A 913 18.08 -5.54 23.49
C ASP A 913 16.58 -5.82 23.28
N ILE A 914 15.80 -4.81 22.87
CA ILE A 914 14.36 -4.92 22.61
C ILE A 914 14.07 -5.84 21.43
N LEU A 915 14.83 -5.73 20.33
CA LEU A 915 14.69 -6.59 19.16
C LEU A 915 15.04 -8.04 19.49
N GLN A 916 16.11 -8.28 20.26
CA GLN A 916 16.53 -9.64 20.62
C GLN A 916 15.47 -10.38 21.43
N GLN A 917 14.70 -9.67 22.29
CA GLN A 917 13.54 -10.24 23.01
C GLN A 917 12.39 -10.71 22.08
N ARG A 918 12.37 -10.25 20.83
CA ARG A 918 11.34 -10.54 19.80
C ARG A 918 11.88 -11.38 18.63
N ARG A 919 12.95 -12.16 18.86
CA ARG A 919 13.71 -12.89 17.81
C ARG A 919 14.20 -11.98 16.66
N GLY A 920 14.23 -10.67 16.87
CA GLY A 920 14.66 -9.68 15.90
C GLY A 920 16.17 -9.54 15.85
N ALA A 921 16.67 -9.12 14.69
CA ALA A 921 18.09 -8.90 14.45
C ALA A 921 18.32 -7.54 13.77
N MET A 922 19.31 -6.78 14.25
CA MET A 922 19.78 -5.58 13.59
C MET A 922 20.58 -5.98 12.34
N LEU A 923 20.22 -5.42 11.17
CA LEU A 923 20.97 -5.62 9.91
C LEU A 923 22.12 -4.61 9.76
N GLY A 924 21.92 -3.38 10.25
CA GLY A 924 22.89 -2.31 10.14
C GLY A 924 22.30 -0.92 10.39
N GLU A 925 23.19 0.05 10.47
CA GLU A 925 22.89 1.43 10.87
C GLU A 925 23.43 2.40 9.81
N GLU A 926 22.57 3.27 9.29
CA GLU A 926 22.93 4.31 8.33
C GLU A 926 22.77 5.70 8.98
N PRO A 927 23.87 6.44 9.26
CA PRO A 927 23.76 7.81 9.77
C PRO A 927 23.18 8.73 8.69
N ILE A 928 22.11 9.45 9.02
CA ILE A 928 21.42 10.31 8.05
C ILE A 928 22.27 11.56 7.82
N ALA A 929 22.90 11.64 6.64
CA ALA A 929 23.84 12.70 6.29
C ALA A 929 23.33 14.11 6.66
N ALA A 930 24.18 14.86 7.38
CA ALA A 930 23.89 16.21 7.88
C ALA A 930 22.73 16.33 8.90
N THR A 931 22.34 15.23 9.57
CA THR A 931 21.54 15.27 10.82
C THR A 931 22.27 14.51 11.93
N THR A 932 21.71 14.49 13.14
CA THR A 932 22.19 13.69 14.28
C THR A 932 21.42 12.36 14.44
N LEU A 933 20.60 11.98 13.46
CA LEU A 933 19.75 10.79 13.52
C LEU A 933 20.35 9.61 12.73
N ILE A 934 20.12 8.41 13.23
CA ILE A 934 20.48 7.15 12.59
C ILE A 934 19.21 6.46 12.09
N ARG A 935 19.29 5.91 10.87
CA ARG A 935 18.35 4.92 10.34
C ARG A 935 18.90 3.54 10.67
N ALA A 936 18.36 2.91 11.70
CA ALA A 936 18.65 1.52 12.02
C ALA A 936 17.69 0.61 11.22
N ARG A 937 18.23 -0.39 10.51
CA ARG A 937 17.43 -1.43 9.82
C ARG A 937 17.47 -2.70 10.64
N ALA A 938 16.31 -3.28 10.93
CA ALA A 938 16.17 -4.57 11.60
C ALA A 938 15.21 -5.50 10.86
N LEU A 939 15.31 -6.81 11.12
CA LEU A 939 14.31 -7.81 10.76
C LEU A 939 13.67 -8.38 12.02
N VAL A 940 12.35 -8.62 11.98
CA VAL A 940 11.58 -9.24 13.06
C VAL A 940 10.54 -10.19 12.46
N PRO A 941 10.38 -11.43 12.95
CA PRO A 941 9.27 -12.29 12.54
C PRO A 941 7.92 -11.63 12.83
N ALA A 942 6.96 -11.71 11.90
CA ALA A 942 5.70 -10.97 12.03
C ALA A 942 4.91 -11.36 13.30
N MET A 943 4.97 -12.62 13.73
CA MET A 943 4.38 -13.09 15.01
C MET A 943 4.94 -12.39 16.26
N ASP A 944 6.18 -11.90 16.21
CA ASP A 944 6.83 -11.18 17.31
C ASP A 944 6.84 -9.66 17.11
N SER A 945 6.28 -9.17 16.00
CA SER A 945 6.17 -7.73 15.72
C SER A 945 4.98 -7.05 16.41
N PHE A 946 4.01 -7.82 16.91
CA PHE A 946 2.79 -7.29 17.53
C PHE A 946 3.08 -6.41 18.75
N GLY A 947 2.57 -5.16 18.74
CA GLY A 947 2.83 -4.16 19.77
C GLY A 947 4.28 -3.67 19.89
N LEU A 948 5.19 -4.09 18.99
CA LEU A 948 6.61 -3.74 19.06
C LEU A 948 6.85 -2.25 18.76
N GLU A 949 6.01 -1.60 17.95
CA GLU A 949 6.04 -0.14 17.79
C GLU A 949 5.89 0.56 19.14
N THR A 950 4.83 0.20 19.88
CA THR A 950 4.52 0.75 21.20
C THR A 950 5.61 0.45 22.21
N GLN A 951 6.16 -0.78 22.22
CA GLN A 951 7.27 -1.15 23.10
C GLN A 951 8.52 -0.31 22.84
N ILE A 952 8.93 -0.15 21.58
CA ILE A 952 10.08 0.69 21.18
C ILE A 952 9.83 2.15 21.56
N ARG A 953 8.66 2.70 21.24
CA ARG A 953 8.34 4.12 21.50
C ARG A 953 8.22 4.42 23.00
N MET A 954 7.72 3.50 23.83
CA MET A 954 7.70 3.69 25.29
C MET A 954 9.11 3.65 25.88
N LEU A 955 9.91 2.63 25.56
CA LEU A 955 11.23 2.42 26.16
C LEU A 955 12.28 3.45 25.72
N THR A 956 12.14 4.01 24.51
CA THR A 956 12.99 5.11 24.01
C THR A 956 12.40 6.51 24.28
N HIS A 957 11.34 6.62 25.09
CA HIS A 957 10.63 7.87 25.39
C HIS A 957 10.21 8.68 24.13
N GLY A 958 9.84 7.98 23.06
CA GLY A 958 9.44 8.54 21.77
C GLY A 958 10.60 8.97 20.87
N GLN A 959 11.85 8.76 21.25
CA GLN A 959 13.02 9.16 20.44
C GLN A 959 13.33 8.20 19.27
N ALA A 960 12.87 6.94 19.35
CA ALA A 960 12.91 6.01 18.23
C ALA A 960 11.51 5.83 17.62
N PHE A 961 11.43 5.92 16.30
CA PHE A 961 10.21 5.77 15.51
C PHE A 961 10.38 4.62 14.49
N PRO A 962 9.82 3.43 14.74
CA PRO A 962 9.90 2.29 13.86
C PRO A 962 8.76 2.27 12.82
N LEU A 963 9.08 1.95 11.57
CA LEU A 963 8.10 1.66 10.51
C LEU A 963 8.27 0.23 10.03
N PHE A 964 7.17 -0.54 10.07
CA PHE A 964 7.14 -1.95 9.69
C PHE A 964 6.74 -2.12 8.22
N ARG A 965 7.29 -3.15 7.56
CA ARG A 965 6.86 -3.60 6.22
C ARG A 965 7.14 -5.09 6.05
N PHE A 966 6.32 -5.81 5.29
CA PHE A 966 6.71 -7.16 4.86
C PHE A 966 8.04 -7.13 4.10
N HIS A 967 8.99 -7.97 4.49
CA HIS A 967 10.26 -8.13 3.78
C HIS A 967 10.26 -9.36 2.89
N GLN A 968 10.18 -10.55 3.49
CA GLN A 968 10.37 -11.85 2.84
C GLN A 968 9.77 -12.97 3.70
N TRP A 969 9.64 -14.17 3.14
CA TRP A 969 9.39 -15.40 3.91
C TRP A 969 10.73 -16.02 4.38
N ASP A 970 10.77 -16.55 5.60
CA ASP A 970 11.89 -17.38 6.08
C ASP A 970 11.39 -18.64 6.81
N VAL A 971 12.24 -19.65 6.94
CA VAL A 971 11.88 -20.96 7.52
C VAL A 971 11.83 -20.86 9.05
N VAL A 972 10.71 -21.31 9.64
CA VAL A 972 10.52 -21.32 11.10
C VAL A 972 11.54 -22.28 11.74
N PRO A 973 12.26 -21.88 12.79
CA PRO A 973 13.25 -22.74 13.43
C PRO A 973 12.60 -23.96 14.09
N GLY A 974 13.10 -25.15 13.74
CA GLY A 974 12.66 -26.43 14.29
C GLY A 974 12.34 -27.47 13.22
N ASP A 975 11.82 -28.61 13.67
CA ASP A 975 11.20 -29.62 12.81
C ASP A 975 9.74 -29.85 13.28
N PRO A 976 8.71 -29.60 12.44
CA PRO A 976 7.33 -29.86 12.85
C PRO A 976 7.07 -31.33 13.19
N PHE A 977 7.84 -32.26 12.61
CA PHE A 977 7.65 -33.71 12.81
C PHE A 977 8.29 -34.25 14.09
N ASP A 978 9.07 -33.48 14.85
CA ASP A 978 9.75 -33.99 16.05
C ASP A 978 8.75 -34.34 17.18
N ALA A 979 8.43 -35.63 17.29
CA ALA A 979 7.49 -36.15 18.27
C ALA A 979 7.93 -35.95 19.74
N ASN A 980 9.22 -35.71 19.99
CA ASN A 980 9.77 -35.57 21.35
C ASN A 980 9.47 -34.19 21.96
N ILE A 981 9.18 -33.18 21.13
CA ILE A 981 8.86 -31.83 21.59
C ILE A 981 7.39 -31.79 22.05
N HIS A 982 7.20 -31.54 23.34
CA HIS A 982 5.93 -31.14 23.94
C HIS A 982 5.97 -29.65 24.29
N VAL A 983 4.84 -28.96 24.14
CA VAL A 983 4.69 -27.53 24.42
C VAL A 983 3.38 -27.34 25.18
N GLY A 984 3.40 -26.67 26.34
CA GLY A 984 2.20 -26.37 27.09
C GLY A 984 1.25 -25.42 26.32
N PRO A 985 -0.08 -25.57 26.44
CA PRO A 985 -1.03 -24.83 25.60
C PRO A 985 -0.98 -23.31 25.79
N LEU A 986 -0.49 -22.83 26.95
CA LEU A 986 -0.30 -21.42 27.29
C LEU A 986 1.18 -21.02 27.41
N GLU A 987 2.11 -21.92 27.12
CA GLU A 987 3.54 -21.64 27.20
C GLU A 987 4.08 -21.11 25.86
N PRO A 988 4.92 -20.06 25.86
CA PRO A 988 5.56 -19.58 24.64
C PRO A 988 6.73 -20.51 24.26
N ALA A 989 6.54 -21.27 23.18
CA ALA A 989 7.59 -22.09 22.58
C ALA A 989 8.85 -21.27 22.23
N ARG A 990 10.03 -21.88 22.30
CA ARG A 990 11.31 -21.19 22.03
C ARG A 990 12.22 -21.98 21.10
N GLY A 991 12.96 -21.27 20.24
CA GLY A 991 13.92 -21.85 19.31
C GLY A 991 13.29 -22.95 18.46
N HIS A 992 13.90 -24.14 18.47
CA HIS A 992 13.48 -25.30 17.66
C HIS A 992 12.07 -25.86 17.99
N GLN A 993 11.41 -25.39 19.06
CA GLN A 993 10.04 -25.80 19.38
C GLN A 993 8.98 -25.08 18.51
N LEU A 994 9.32 -23.92 17.94
CA LEU A 994 8.38 -23.02 17.26
C LEU A 994 7.72 -23.66 16.03
N ALA A 995 8.49 -24.35 15.18
CA ALA A 995 7.96 -25.00 13.99
C ALA A 995 6.84 -26.01 14.31
N ARG A 996 6.96 -26.76 15.41
CA ARG A 996 5.95 -27.73 15.86
C ARG A 996 4.76 -27.06 16.54
N ASP A 997 5.01 -26.07 17.39
CA ASP A 997 3.96 -25.31 18.07
C ASP A 997 3.03 -24.61 17.07
N PHE A 998 3.60 -23.91 16.08
CA PHE A 998 2.86 -23.21 15.04
C PHE A 998 2.08 -24.17 14.13
N VAL A 999 2.64 -25.33 13.77
CA VAL A 999 1.89 -26.34 13.00
C VAL A 999 0.73 -26.92 13.80
N LEU A 1000 0.94 -27.30 15.07
CA LEU A 1000 -0.13 -27.87 15.91
C LEU A 1000 -1.25 -26.86 16.19
N LYS A 1001 -0.91 -25.62 16.55
CA LYS A 1001 -1.89 -24.54 16.79
C LYS A 1001 -2.65 -24.15 15.52
N THR A 1002 -1.98 -24.08 14.36
CA THR A 1002 -2.63 -23.77 13.07
C THR A 1002 -3.53 -24.90 12.59
N ARG A 1003 -3.08 -26.17 12.69
CA ARG A 1003 -3.92 -27.35 12.39
C ARG A 1003 -5.16 -27.39 13.30
N PHE A 1004 -4.99 -27.15 14.60
CA PHE A 1004 -6.12 -27.08 15.55
C PHE A 1004 -7.12 -25.98 15.19
N ARG A 1005 -6.66 -24.75 14.89
CA ARG A 1005 -7.54 -23.64 14.47
C ARG A 1005 -8.34 -23.98 13.20
N LYS A 1006 -7.73 -24.68 12.24
CA LYS A 1006 -8.37 -25.12 10.98
C LYS A 1006 -9.14 -26.45 11.09
N GLY A 1007 -9.28 -27.04 12.29
CA GLY A 1007 -9.93 -28.35 12.47
C GLY A 1007 -9.19 -29.54 11.83
N LEU A 1008 -7.94 -29.38 11.40
CA LEU A 1008 -7.12 -30.42 10.78
C LEU A 1008 -6.64 -31.43 11.85
N PRO A 1009 -6.53 -32.74 11.52
CA PRO A 1009 -6.16 -33.77 12.49
C PRO A 1009 -4.74 -33.52 13.02
N GLN A 1010 -4.55 -33.54 14.35
CA GLN A 1010 -3.26 -33.21 14.98
C GLN A 1010 -2.12 -34.17 14.59
N ASN A 1011 -2.44 -35.43 14.28
CA ASN A 1011 -1.47 -36.41 13.80
C ASN A 1011 -1.18 -36.20 12.31
N MET A 1012 -0.01 -35.65 11.97
CA MET A 1012 0.44 -35.56 10.58
C MET A 1012 0.72 -36.95 9.96
N LEU A 1013 0.94 -37.98 10.79
CA LEU A 1013 1.16 -39.37 10.35
C LEU A 1013 -0.12 -40.14 9.97
N THR A 1014 -1.31 -39.54 10.13
CA THR A 1014 -2.57 -40.12 9.60
C THR A 1014 -3.00 -39.51 8.26
N ASP A 1015 -2.23 -38.56 7.74
CA ASP A 1015 -2.36 -38.00 6.38
C ASP A 1015 -1.44 -38.72 5.36
N LEU A 1016 -0.75 -39.79 5.79
CA LEU A 1016 0.21 -40.63 5.06
C LEU A 1016 -0.25 -42.10 5.02
#